data_AF-A0A1X1W1I7-F1
#
_entry.id   AF-A0A1X1W1I7-F1
#
_cell.length_a   1.000
_cell.length_b   1.000
_cell.length_c   1.000
_cell.angle_alpha   90.00
_cell.angle_beta   90.00
_cell.angle_gamma   90.00
#
_symmetry.space_group_name_H-M   'P 1'
#
loop_
_entity.id
_entity.type
_entity.pdbx_description
1 polymer ?
#
loop_
_entity_poly.entity_id
_entity_poly.type
_entity_poly.pdbx_seq_one_letter_code
_entity_poly.pdbx_strand_id
1 'polypeptide(L)'
;MQLRYISIPLLIAESGGDPWAINQSLKAGRPAQISNLAEAFHAAGRCTAEADAAFDLARRRFEQAWNRENGEHPINDSAEVQRVTQSLGAQSLQLPKIGVDLENIAAALAEAQRSASGEIAKLEGQLQQLDDEIGQAVALERNPQLTAQDREALDAFIHACEDDAIDDTKATLDELHSIRDGYSSSLRTAEKNLAVDGYDPSRIWGADNHEPETPDQAEHDVHDALAGDQGAAGRVNAVLGSITPDQLAGKVPLTAEQASVLSQLQAQEHGMSVDALTTAEQRLGAQRGMIANSWQLMSNPNITFPKTPLTVGAKQGSDTVKGGVSQVPESVQQALSSSGVLFTHQMNDIAGIVKDGDKGFQTNTELDRAMIHKASVMMDTPIWRADPASQGQNVERDPALDPTVSNVLSAVSPDHQVVHDTITGADHDKFLRNITHHYWKDNGQGVGSLFSWTGDSAVVQGPEERIAAETARAYSSYIGKDQELLHLPGNHTLGQVNPNLVRDMAHGLGPYVNNIAGTSGGLPGFGDPLDRDTMSGALPVAKGVFSVLSSDKEAAQYFNGQAYAQAVLHEAAFANDPTHSGYDQHLYDAATLRALVDVGTHNAFQANEDNGYHQGVSEYQSKKSAYETGLQGLTTAGGFIPGVGRIAGPTIGILGHNLENAILGPSPTAPTENPIQPMSLGMADQEILNAMLGTGHTVAGLPPGFIIYDHDHPNGRIATLEELQPQGVTAGQYNSVIGPALSQSLEPRLPSERLSPDVGLVSRYDDIVGVPHPDQGRK
;
A
#
# COMPACT_ATOMS: atom_id res chain seq x y z
N MET A 1 8.45 2.26 -35.69
CA MET A 1 8.82 3.69 -35.67
C MET A 1 10.29 3.88 -36.09
N GLN A 2 10.68 5.01 -36.68
CA GLN A 2 12.08 5.38 -36.96
C GLN A 2 12.31 6.84 -36.53
N LEU A 3 12.96 7.02 -35.39
CA LEU A 3 13.35 8.32 -34.85
C LEU A 3 14.76 8.69 -35.38
N ARG A 4 15.00 9.97 -35.64
CA ARG A 4 16.23 10.48 -36.28
C ARG A 4 17.21 11.09 -35.28
N TYR A 5 16.70 11.68 -34.22
CA TYR A 5 17.43 12.41 -33.19
C TYR A 5 17.27 11.77 -31.81
N ILE A 6 16.15 11.10 -31.56
CA ILE A 6 15.90 10.37 -30.31
C ILE A 6 16.32 8.90 -30.43
N SER A 7 17.02 8.38 -29.43
CA SER A 7 17.51 6.99 -29.39
C SER A 7 16.65 6.11 -28.49
N ILE A 8 15.93 5.15 -29.09
CA ILE A 8 15.10 4.19 -28.34
C ILE A 8 15.91 3.42 -27.27
N PRO A 9 17.12 2.89 -27.56
CA PRO A 9 17.93 2.23 -26.52
C PRO A 9 18.31 3.14 -25.34
N LEU A 10 18.49 4.45 -25.57
CA LEU A 10 18.78 5.39 -24.48
C LEU A 10 17.52 5.67 -23.67
N LEU A 11 16.37 5.87 -24.33
CA LEU A 11 15.10 6.02 -23.63
C LEU A 11 14.84 4.85 -22.68
N ILE A 12 15.03 3.61 -23.15
CA ILE A 12 14.86 2.40 -22.33
C ILE A 12 15.80 2.40 -21.10
N ALA A 13 17.04 2.84 -21.28
CA ALA A 13 18.02 2.90 -20.20
C ALA A 13 17.65 3.98 -19.16
N GLU A 14 17.24 5.17 -19.61
CA GLU A 14 16.88 6.31 -18.76
C GLU A 14 15.50 6.15 -18.11
N SER A 15 14.57 5.43 -18.75
CA SER A 15 13.25 5.11 -18.20
C SER A 15 13.26 3.93 -17.23
N GLY A 16 14.39 3.22 -17.10
CA GLY A 16 14.52 2.09 -16.19
C GLY A 16 13.77 0.82 -16.64
N GLY A 17 13.39 0.73 -17.92
CA GLY A 17 12.65 -0.42 -18.46
C GLY A 17 12.13 -0.22 -19.88
N ASP A 18 11.80 -1.34 -20.55
CA ASP A 18 11.33 -1.37 -21.95
C ASP A 18 9.79 -1.49 -22.04
N PRO A 19 9.06 -0.40 -22.34
CA PRO A 19 7.60 -0.44 -22.49
C PRO A 19 7.16 -1.30 -23.70
N TRP A 20 7.94 -1.35 -24.78
CA TRP A 20 7.61 -2.17 -25.95
C TRP A 20 7.70 -3.67 -25.62
N ALA A 21 8.66 -4.07 -24.77
CA ALA A 21 8.77 -5.44 -24.29
C ALA A 21 7.55 -5.87 -23.44
N ILE A 22 7.01 -4.98 -22.60
CA ILE A 22 5.79 -5.28 -21.82
C ILE A 22 4.58 -5.46 -22.74
N ASN A 23 4.39 -4.57 -23.71
CA ASN A 23 3.32 -4.73 -24.69
C ASN A 23 3.48 -6.03 -25.51
N GLN A 24 4.73 -6.40 -25.84
CA GLN A 24 5.02 -7.65 -26.55
C GLN A 24 4.70 -8.88 -25.69
N SER A 25 4.98 -8.85 -24.38
CA SER A 25 4.66 -9.95 -23.48
C SER A 25 3.14 -10.17 -23.37
N LEU A 26 2.36 -9.09 -23.28
CA LEU A 26 0.90 -9.17 -23.31
C LEU A 26 0.39 -9.74 -24.64
N LYS A 27 0.95 -9.31 -25.78
CA LYS A 27 0.59 -9.81 -27.12
C LYS A 27 0.96 -11.27 -27.39
N ALA A 28 1.86 -11.85 -26.61
CA ALA A 28 2.19 -13.28 -26.72
C ALA A 28 1.00 -14.17 -26.28
N GLY A 29 0.12 -13.66 -25.42
CA GLY A 29 -1.09 -14.34 -24.98
C GLY A 29 -2.13 -14.53 -26.08
N ARG A 30 -2.97 -15.57 -25.96
CA ARG A 30 -3.93 -15.98 -27.01
C ARG A 30 -5.38 -16.02 -26.48
N PRO A 31 -6.06 -14.86 -26.33
CA PRO A 31 -7.44 -14.79 -25.82
C PRO A 31 -8.42 -15.73 -26.53
N ALA A 32 -8.33 -15.81 -27.86
CA ALA A 32 -9.21 -16.66 -28.66
C ALA A 32 -9.08 -18.16 -28.35
N GLN A 33 -7.89 -18.63 -27.97
CA GLN A 33 -7.71 -20.04 -27.58
C GLN A 33 -8.33 -20.32 -26.21
N ILE A 34 -8.24 -19.36 -25.29
CA ILE A 34 -8.84 -19.44 -23.95
C ILE A 34 -10.37 -19.42 -24.05
N SER A 35 -10.92 -18.53 -24.89
CA SER A 35 -12.37 -18.47 -25.15
C SER A 35 -12.90 -19.74 -25.84
N ASN A 36 -12.17 -20.32 -26.80
CA ASN A 36 -12.55 -21.62 -27.37
C ASN A 36 -12.58 -22.74 -26.32
N LEU A 37 -11.66 -22.71 -25.35
CA LEU A 37 -11.66 -23.66 -24.23
C LEU A 37 -12.85 -23.40 -23.30
N ALA A 38 -13.12 -22.14 -22.98
CA ALA A 38 -14.30 -21.72 -22.21
C ALA A 38 -15.60 -22.24 -22.83
N GLU A 39 -15.76 -22.09 -24.15
CA GLU A 39 -16.91 -22.60 -24.90
C GLU A 39 -17.03 -24.12 -24.81
N ALA A 40 -15.90 -24.85 -24.89
CA ALA A 40 -15.88 -26.30 -24.74
C ALA A 40 -16.34 -26.76 -23.34
N PHE A 41 -15.88 -26.09 -22.27
CA PHE A 41 -16.32 -26.37 -20.90
C PHE A 41 -17.80 -26.04 -20.68
N HIS A 42 -18.25 -24.90 -21.22
CA HIS A 42 -19.66 -24.51 -21.17
C HIS A 42 -20.55 -25.50 -21.94
N ALA A 43 -20.13 -25.98 -23.11
CA ALA A 43 -20.83 -27.00 -23.87
C ALA A 43 -20.86 -28.36 -23.14
N ALA A 44 -19.73 -28.77 -22.55
CA ALA A 44 -19.64 -29.99 -21.75
C ALA A 44 -20.60 -29.94 -20.54
N GLY A 45 -20.67 -28.81 -19.84
CA GLY A 45 -21.61 -28.59 -18.74
C GLY A 45 -23.08 -28.76 -19.16
N ARG A 46 -23.47 -28.21 -20.32
CA ARG A 46 -24.82 -28.42 -20.88
C ARG A 46 -25.11 -29.89 -21.18
N CYS A 47 -24.18 -30.60 -21.83
CA CYS A 47 -24.35 -32.02 -22.14
C CYS A 47 -24.45 -32.87 -20.86
N THR A 48 -23.68 -32.55 -19.81
CA THR A 48 -23.76 -33.23 -18.50
C THR A 48 -25.11 -32.98 -17.83
N ALA A 49 -25.64 -31.75 -17.89
CA ALA A 49 -26.98 -31.43 -17.37
C ALA A 49 -28.10 -32.17 -18.14
N GLU A 50 -27.98 -32.28 -19.47
CA GLU A 50 -28.92 -33.05 -20.30
C GLU A 50 -28.87 -34.55 -19.98
N ALA A 51 -27.67 -35.10 -19.77
CA ALA A 51 -27.47 -36.50 -19.38
C ALA A 51 -28.06 -36.79 -17.99
N ASP A 52 -27.87 -35.88 -17.02
CA ASP A 52 -28.47 -35.96 -15.69
C ASP A 52 -30.01 -35.96 -15.77
N ALA A 53 -30.59 -35.02 -16.54
CA ALA A 53 -32.03 -34.96 -16.76
C ALA A 53 -32.59 -36.22 -17.45
N ALA A 54 -31.87 -36.79 -18.42
CA ALA A 54 -32.26 -38.03 -19.09
C ALA A 54 -32.18 -39.24 -18.14
N PHE A 55 -31.15 -39.30 -17.29
CA PHE A 55 -31.00 -40.32 -16.27
C PHE A 55 -32.12 -40.23 -15.22
N ASP A 56 -32.45 -39.04 -14.75
CA ASP A 56 -33.54 -38.78 -13.82
C ASP A 56 -34.93 -39.13 -14.41
N LEU A 57 -35.12 -38.88 -15.71
CA LEU A 57 -36.32 -39.29 -16.42
C LEU A 57 -36.39 -40.83 -16.53
N ALA A 58 -35.27 -41.49 -16.81
CA ALA A 58 -35.20 -42.95 -16.84
C ALA A 58 -35.49 -43.56 -15.46
N ARG A 59 -34.99 -42.94 -14.38
CA ARG A 59 -35.28 -43.31 -13.00
C ARG A 59 -36.76 -43.20 -12.67
N ARG A 60 -37.40 -42.07 -12.99
CA ARG A 60 -38.84 -41.87 -12.80
C ARG A 60 -39.69 -42.86 -13.60
N ARG A 61 -39.27 -43.19 -14.83
CA ARG A 61 -39.94 -44.24 -15.64
C ARG A 61 -39.79 -45.62 -14.99
N PHE A 62 -38.62 -45.95 -14.47
CA PHE A 62 -38.38 -47.20 -13.76
C PHE A 62 -39.24 -47.30 -12.48
N GLU A 63 -39.33 -46.23 -11.69
CA GLU A 63 -40.19 -46.14 -10.50
C GLU A 63 -41.67 -46.39 -10.82
N GLN A 64 -42.15 -45.84 -11.95
CA GLN A 64 -43.53 -45.99 -12.40
C GLN A 64 -43.83 -47.40 -12.94
N ALA A 65 -42.83 -48.08 -13.50
CA ALA A 65 -43.00 -49.39 -14.15
C ALA A 65 -42.78 -50.58 -13.20
N TRP A 66 -42.12 -50.39 -12.05
CA TRP A 66 -41.75 -51.47 -11.13
C TRP A 66 -42.86 -51.82 -10.13
N ASN A 67 -43.25 -53.10 -10.06
CA ASN A 67 -44.31 -53.58 -9.17
C ASN A 67 -43.74 -53.99 -7.79
N ARG A 68 -44.27 -53.41 -6.71
CA ARG A 68 -43.68 -53.45 -5.36
C ARG A 68 -44.10 -54.71 -4.58
N GLU A 69 -43.30 -55.77 -4.63
CA GLU A 69 -43.58 -56.96 -3.80
C GLU A 69 -42.79 -57.03 -2.47
N ASN A 70 -41.71 -56.24 -2.24
CA ASN A 70 -40.91 -56.32 -0.99
C ASN A 70 -40.30 -54.99 -0.45
N GLY A 71 -40.89 -53.83 -0.74
CA GLY A 71 -40.67 -52.62 0.08
C GLY A 71 -39.44 -51.73 -0.15
N GLU A 72 -38.38 -52.17 -0.86
CA GLU A 72 -37.21 -51.32 -1.21
C GLU A 72 -36.83 -51.43 -2.70
N HIS A 73 -36.25 -50.37 -3.30
CA HIS A 73 -35.84 -50.32 -4.71
C HIS A 73 -34.35 -50.71 -4.87
N PRO A 74 -34.00 -51.93 -5.31
CA PRO A 74 -32.62 -52.44 -5.29
C PRO A 74 -31.62 -51.70 -6.18
N ILE A 75 -32.09 -50.86 -7.12
CA ILE A 75 -31.23 -50.10 -8.04
C ILE A 75 -31.17 -48.62 -7.64
N ASN A 76 -32.32 -47.97 -7.38
CA ASN A 76 -32.34 -46.54 -7.03
C ASN A 76 -31.82 -46.27 -5.60
N ASP A 77 -32.00 -47.23 -4.68
CA ASP A 77 -31.52 -47.12 -3.30
C ASP A 77 -30.09 -47.66 -3.16
N SER A 78 -29.47 -48.10 -4.27
CA SER A 78 -28.07 -48.52 -4.28
C SER A 78 -27.15 -47.32 -4.01
N ALA A 79 -26.24 -47.48 -3.06
CA ALA A 79 -25.19 -46.50 -2.76
C ALA A 79 -24.39 -46.11 -4.01
N GLU A 80 -24.21 -47.03 -4.96
CA GLU A 80 -23.51 -46.78 -6.21
C GLU A 80 -24.28 -45.79 -7.09
N VAL A 81 -25.61 -45.97 -7.23
CA VAL A 81 -26.48 -45.12 -8.05
C VAL A 81 -26.67 -43.74 -7.42
N GLN A 82 -26.80 -43.66 -6.10
CA GLN A 82 -26.88 -42.38 -5.38
C GLN A 82 -25.59 -41.56 -5.52
N ARG A 83 -24.43 -42.22 -5.42
CA ARG A 83 -23.12 -41.58 -5.61
C ARG A 83 -22.91 -41.09 -7.04
N VAL A 84 -23.29 -41.88 -8.07
CA VAL A 84 -23.20 -41.43 -9.47
C VAL A 84 -24.15 -40.26 -9.74
N THR A 85 -25.37 -40.29 -9.18
CA THR A 85 -26.34 -39.17 -9.28
C THR A 85 -25.79 -37.89 -8.65
N GLN A 86 -25.20 -37.98 -7.46
CA GLN A 86 -24.57 -36.83 -6.80
C GLN A 86 -23.35 -36.32 -7.57
N SER A 87 -22.53 -37.20 -8.15
CA SER A 87 -21.36 -36.84 -8.95
C SER A 87 -21.72 -36.13 -10.25
N LEU A 88 -22.71 -36.65 -11.00
CA LEU A 88 -23.20 -36.02 -12.24
C LEU A 88 -23.87 -34.67 -11.97
N GLY A 89 -24.66 -34.58 -10.89
CA GLY A 89 -25.27 -33.32 -10.45
C GLY A 89 -24.24 -32.27 -9.98
N ALA A 90 -23.15 -32.68 -9.33
CA ALA A 90 -22.06 -31.76 -8.97
C ALA A 90 -21.29 -31.28 -10.20
N GLN A 91 -20.99 -32.17 -11.15
CA GLN A 91 -20.28 -31.84 -12.39
C GLN A 91 -21.11 -30.94 -13.33
N SER A 92 -22.44 -31.10 -13.37
CA SER A 92 -23.33 -30.23 -14.16
C SER A 92 -23.34 -28.78 -13.69
N LEU A 93 -23.00 -28.53 -12.41
CA LEU A 93 -22.91 -27.20 -11.81
C LEU A 93 -21.50 -26.58 -11.88
N GLN A 94 -20.44 -27.39 -11.97
CA GLN A 94 -19.04 -26.92 -11.95
C GLN A 94 -18.49 -26.59 -13.34
N LEU A 95 -18.77 -27.42 -14.36
CA LEU A 95 -18.24 -27.22 -15.72
C LEU A 95 -18.65 -25.88 -16.37
N PRO A 96 -19.90 -25.39 -16.23
CA PRO A 96 -20.27 -24.07 -16.74
C PRO A 96 -19.54 -22.92 -16.04
N LYS A 97 -19.22 -23.06 -14.74
CA LYS A 97 -18.50 -22.02 -14.00
C LYS A 97 -17.04 -21.91 -14.43
N ILE A 98 -16.37 -23.06 -14.63
CA ILE A 98 -15.04 -23.13 -15.24
C ILE A 98 -15.05 -22.44 -16.62
N GLY A 99 -16.09 -22.68 -17.42
CA GLY A 99 -16.29 -21.98 -18.69
C GLY A 99 -16.38 -20.46 -18.53
N VAL A 100 -17.16 -19.97 -17.57
CA VAL A 100 -17.29 -18.53 -17.28
C VAL A 100 -15.97 -17.92 -16.81
N ASP A 101 -15.22 -18.59 -15.93
CA ASP A 101 -13.93 -18.09 -15.44
C ASP A 101 -12.88 -18.01 -16.55
N LEU A 102 -12.80 -19.03 -17.42
CA LEU A 102 -11.91 -19.00 -18.60
C LEU A 102 -12.30 -17.89 -19.58
N GLU A 103 -13.60 -17.63 -19.79
CA GLU A 103 -14.06 -16.54 -20.65
C GLU A 103 -13.69 -15.16 -20.05
N ASN A 104 -13.80 -15.00 -18.73
CA ASN A 104 -13.37 -13.78 -18.04
C ASN A 104 -11.85 -13.55 -18.18
N ILE A 105 -11.03 -14.60 -18.10
CA ILE A 105 -9.58 -14.52 -18.35
C ILE A 105 -9.29 -14.08 -19.79
N ALA A 106 -10.00 -14.67 -20.76
CA ALA A 106 -9.86 -14.32 -22.18
C ALA A 106 -10.21 -12.84 -22.42
N ALA A 107 -11.32 -12.38 -21.84
CA ALA A 107 -11.77 -10.99 -21.94
C ALA A 107 -10.75 -10.02 -21.30
N ALA A 108 -10.28 -10.31 -20.09
CA ALA A 108 -9.30 -9.49 -19.38
C ALA A 108 -7.97 -9.38 -20.15
N LEU A 109 -7.48 -10.49 -20.74
CA LEU A 109 -6.28 -10.47 -21.57
C LEU A 109 -6.49 -9.65 -22.85
N ALA A 110 -7.63 -9.79 -23.52
CA ALA A 110 -7.95 -9.03 -24.73
C ALA A 110 -8.06 -7.52 -24.44
N GLU A 111 -8.61 -7.15 -23.29
CA GLU A 111 -8.68 -5.77 -22.83
C GLU A 111 -7.28 -5.21 -22.52
N ALA A 112 -6.46 -5.96 -21.77
CA ALA A 112 -5.08 -5.56 -21.48
C ALA A 112 -4.25 -5.39 -22.76
N GLN A 113 -4.37 -6.32 -23.74
CA GLN A 113 -3.71 -6.21 -25.04
C GLN A 113 -4.14 -4.96 -25.83
N ARG A 114 -5.44 -4.62 -25.78
CA ARG A 114 -5.99 -3.44 -26.44
C ARG A 114 -5.47 -2.16 -25.80
N SER A 115 -5.54 -2.05 -24.48
CA SER A 115 -5.10 -0.87 -23.73
C SER A 115 -3.60 -0.66 -23.88
N ALA A 116 -2.78 -1.72 -23.72
CA ALA A 116 -1.33 -1.64 -23.91
C ALA A 116 -0.92 -1.25 -25.33
N SER A 117 -1.66 -1.72 -26.34
CA SER A 117 -1.45 -1.29 -27.73
C SER A 117 -1.81 0.18 -27.95
N GLY A 118 -2.83 0.69 -27.24
CA GLY A 118 -3.22 2.10 -27.24
C GLY A 118 -2.14 3.00 -26.66
N GLU A 119 -1.61 2.65 -25.49
CA GLU A 119 -0.55 3.42 -24.84
C GLU A 119 0.75 3.42 -25.64
N ILE A 120 1.17 2.28 -26.22
CA ILE A 120 2.32 2.26 -27.12
C ILE A 120 2.10 3.12 -28.37
N ALA A 121 0.90 3.09 -28.97
CA ALA A 121 0.63 3.93 -30.13
C ALA A 121 0.66 5.43 -29.78
N LYS A 122 0.22 5.79 -28.57
CA LYS A 122 0.28 7.16 -28.06
C LYS A 122 1.74 7.59 -27.83
N LEU A 123 2.54 6.77 -27.13
CA LEU A 123 3.97 7.02 -26.92
C LEU A 123 4.72 7.16 -28.24
N GLU A 124 4.52 6.24 -29.19
CA GLU A 124 5.15 6.34 -30.52
C GLU A 124 4.75 7.64 -31.24
N GLY A 125 3.53 8.13 -31.05
CA GLY A 125 3.08 9.42 -31.56
C GLY A 125 3.80 10.61 -30.91
N GLN A 126 3.93 10.61 -29.58
CA GLN A 126 4.61 11.65 -28.81
C GLN A 126 6.11 11.71 -29.16
N LEU A 127 6.78 10.55 -29.17
CA LEU A 127 8.20 10.46 -29.53
C LEU A 127 8.47 10.92 -30.96
N GLN A 128 7.58 10.60 -31.90
CA GLN A 128 7.73 11.07 -33.28
C GLN A 128 7.57 12.60 -33.39
N GLN A 129 6.67 13.19 -32.61
CA GLN A 129 6.50 14.64 -32.55
C GLN A 129 7.74 15.32 -31.98
N LEU A 130 8.23 14.86 -30.83
CA LEU A 130 9.44 15.39 -30.18
C LEU A 130 10.67 15.27 -31.10
N ASP A 131 10.83 14.14 -31.79
CA ASP A 131 11.91 13.93 -32.76
C ASP A 131 11.85 14.91 -33.95
N ASP A 132 10.65 15.24 -34.44
CA ASP A 132 10.46 16.23 -35.49
C ASP A 132 10.68 17.67 -35.00
N GLU A 133 10.38 17.97 -33.73
CA GLU A 133 10.66 19.27 -33.08
C GLU A 133 12.17 19.47 -32.88
N ILE A 134 12.89 18.47 -32.38
CA ILE A 134 14.36 18.48 -32.30
C ILE A 134 14.96 18.66 -33.70
N GLY A 135 14.44 17.97 -34.71
CA GLY A 135 14.89 18.13 -36.09
C GLY A 135 14.74 19.55 -36.64
N GLN A 136 13.66 20.25 -36.27
CA GLN A 136 13.46 21.67 -36.62
C GLN A 136 14.44 22.58 -35.88
N ALA A 137 14.66 22.36 -34.59
CA ALA A 137 15.63 23.11 -33.79
C ALA A 137 17.06 22.97 -34.34
N VAL A 138 17.50 21.73 -34.62
CA VAL A 138 18.80 21.43 -35.24
C VAL A 138 18.94 22.06 -36.63
N ALA A 139 17.85 22.16 -37.41
CA ALA A 139 17.87 22.84 -38.70
C ALA A 139 18.04 24.36 -38.55
N LEU A 140 17.44 24.97 -37.53
CA LEU A 140 17.57 26.40 -37.23
C LEU A 140 18.99 26.75 -36.79
N GLU A 141 19.65 25.92 -35.99
CA GLU A 141 21.04 26.14 -35.55
C GLU A 141 22.05 26.35 -36.69
N ARG A 142 21.76 25.79 -37.88
CA ARG A 142 22.59 25.93 -39.08
C ARG A 142 22.55 27.34 -39.70
N ASN A 143 21.67 28.22 -39.22
CA ASN A 143 21.61 29.61 -39.67
C ASN A 143 22.81 30.41 -39.11
N PRO A 144 23.68 30.97 -39.98
CA PRO A 144 24.86 31.73 -39.54
C PRO A 144 24.53 33.09 -38.91
N GLN A 145 23.27 33.54 -38.96
CA GLN A 145 22.82 34.83 -38.41
C GLN A 145 22.32 34.74 -36.95
N LEU A 146 22.23 33.55 -36.36
CA LEU A 146 21.78 33.38 -34.97
C LEU A 146 22.81 33.96 -33.97
N THR A 147 22.31 34.70 -32.97
CA THR A 147 23.13 35.22 -31.88
C THR A 147 23.52 34.10 -30.91
N ALA A 148 24.46 34.35 -30.00
CA ALA A 148 24.82 33.38 -28.96
C ALA A 148 23.63 33.02 -28.06
N GLN A 149 22.80 34.02 -27.73
CA GLN A 149 21.60 33.84 -26.93
C GLN A 149 20.54 32.98 -27.65
N ASP A 150 20.37 33.15 -28.97
CA ASP A 150 19.43 32.32 -29.73
C ASP A 150 19.89 30.86 -29.83
N ARG A 151 21.21 30.63 -29.85
CA ARG A 151 21.79 29.26 -29.84
C ARG A 151 21.60 28.59 -28.49
N GLU A 152 21.84 29.31 -27.40
CA GLU A 152 21.60 28.82 -26.03
C GLU A 152 20.11 28.49 -25.80
N ALA A 153 19.19 29.30 -26.33
CA ALA A 153 17.76 29.02 -26.26
C ALA A 153 17.34 27.79 -27.08
N LEU A 154 17.94 27.55 -28.24
CA LEU A 154 17.70 26.35 -29.06
C LEU A 154 18.27 25.09 -28.39
N ASP A 155 19.45 25.18 -27.79
CA ASP A 155 20.07 24.07 -27.04
C ASP A 155 19.21 23.70 -25.82
N ALA A 156 18.75 24.69 -25.05
CA ALA A 156 17.84 24.47 -23.92
C ALA A 156 16.49 23.85 -24.36
N PHE A 157 15.97 24.24 -25.53
CA PHE A 157 14.75 23.65 -26.10
C PHE A 157 14.97 22.18 -26.50
N ILE A 158 16.11 21.84 -27.11
CA ILE A 158 16.44 20.46 -27.47
C ILE A 158 16.54 19.59 -26.21
N HIS A 159 17.22 20.06 -25.16
CA HIS A 159 17.29 19.33 -23.88
C HIS A 159 15.90 19.12 -23.27
N ALA A 160 15.03 20.14 -23.28
CA ALA A 160 13.67 19.99 -22.78
C ALA A 160 12.86 18.94 -23.56
N CYS A 161 13.02 18.88 -24.89
CA CYS A 161 12.38 17.83 -25.70
C CYS A 161 12.93 16.42 -25.41
N GLU A 162 14.22 16.30 -25.07
CA GLU A 162 14.85 15.04 -24.67
C GLU A 162 14.34 14.59 -23.30
N ASP A 163 14.22 15.50 -22.33
CA ASP A 163 13.65 15.25 -21.00
C ASP A 163 12.17 14.83 -21.13
N ASP A 164 11.37 15.55 -21.91
CA ASP A 164 9.96 15.21 -22.18
C ASP A 164 9.83 13.80 -22.80
N ALA A 165 10.77 13.40 -23.69
CA ALA A 165 10.76 12.07 -24.29
C ALA A 165 11.06 10.96 -23.26
N ILE A 166 11.94 11.23 -22.29
CA ILE A 166 12.24 10.32 -21.19
C ILE A 166 11.02 10.20 -20.27
N ASP A 167 10.42 11.33 -19.90
CA ASP A 167 9.28 11.36 -18.98
C ASP A 167 8.02 10.71 -19.59
N ASP A 168 7.73 10.95 -20.87
CA ASP A 168 6.66 10.27 -21.61
C ASP A 168 6.88 8.75 -21.67
N THR A 169 8.14 8.33 -21.85
CA THR A 169 8.51 6.90 -21.85
C THR A 169 8.32 6.28 -20.47
N LYS A 170 8.72 6.97 -19.38
CA LYS A 170 8.49 6.52 -17.99
C LYS A 170 7.02 6.43 -17.65
N ALA A 171 6.23 7.46 -17.96
CA ALA A 171 4.79 7.47 -17.70
C ALA A 171 4.08 6.32 -18.44
N THR A 172 4.47 6.07 -19.69
CA THR A 172 3.92 4.94 -20.47
C THR A 172 4.36 3.59 -19.89
N LEU A 173 5.60 3.48 -19.42
CA LEU A 173 6.09 2.27 -18.75
C LEU A 173 5.28 1.95 -17.49
N ASP A 174 4.99 2.97 -16.67
CA ASP A 174 4.18 2.83 -15.46
C ASP A 174 2.74 2.42 -15.77
N GLU A 175 2.13 3.02 -16.80
CA GLU A 175 0.78 2.64 -17.23
C GLU A 175 0.74 1.20 -17.76
N LEU A 176 1.77 0.77 -18.51
CA LEU A 176 1.88 -0.61 -18.98
C LEU A 176 2.11 -1.62 -17.85
N HIS A 177 2.85 -1.23 -16.80
CA HIS A 177 2.93 -2.02 -15.57
C HIS A 177 1.55 -2.13 -14.90
N SER A 178 0.82 -1.02 -14.74
CA SER A 178 -0.54 -1.02 -14.19
C SER A 178 -1.49 -1.95 -14.97
N ILE A 179 -1.49 -1.87 -16.30
CA ILE A 179 -2.31 -2.74 -17.18
C ILE A 179 -1.93 -4.21 -16.99
N ARG A 180 -0.64 -4.53 -17.00
CA ARG A 180 -0.15 -5.91 -16.81
C ARG A 180 -0.48 -6.45 -15.42
N ASP A 181 -0.36 -5.62 -14.39
CA ASP A 181 -0.60 -6.02 -13.01
C ASP A 181 -2.09 -6.19 -12.73
N GLY A 182 -2.94 -5.35 -13.33
CA GLY A 182 -4.40 -5.52 -13.35
C GLY A 182 -4.83 -6.84 -14.02
N TYR A 183 -4.21 -7.19 -15.15
CA TYR A 183 -4.42 -8.50 -15.77
C TYR A 183 -3.94 -9.66 -14.87
N SER A 184 -2.73 -9.56 -14.31
CA SER A 184 -2.17 -10.57 -13.41
C SER A 184 -3.02 -10.78 -12.14
N SER A 185 -3.63 -9.71 -11.62
CA SER A 185 -4.57 -9.79 -10.49
C SER A 185 -5.86 -10.52 -10.88
N SER A 186 -6.39 -10.22 -12.07
CA SER A 186 -7.58 -10.87 -12.61
C SER A 186 -7.33 -12.36 -12.87
N LEU A 187 -6.14 -12.69 -13.40
CA LEU A 187 -5.72 -14.07 -13.62
C LEU A 187 -5.62 -14.83 -12.30
N ARG A 188 -4.93 -14.30 -11.29
CA ARG A 188 -4.83 -14.95 -9.96
C ARG A 188 -6.19 -15.16 -9.31
N THR A 189 -7.10 -14.20 -9.46
CA THR A 189 -8.48 -14.33 -8.95
C THR A 189 -9.22 -15.46 -9.67
N ALA A 190 -9.10 -15.53 -10.99
CA ALA A 190 -9.71 -16.58 -11.78
C ALA A 190 -9.09 -17.96 -11.49
N GLU A 191 -7.77 -18.06 -11.31
CA GLU A 191 -7.09 -19.29 -10.88
C GLU A 191 -7.59 -19.79 -9.52
N LYS A 192 -7.82 -18.87 -8.57
CA LYS A 192 -8.42 -19.20 -7.27
C LYS A 192 -9.87 -19.70 -7.42
N ASN A 193 -10.67 -19.06 -8.26
CA ASN A 193 -12.05 -19.49 -8.51
C ASN A 193 -12.08 -20.87 -9.19
N LEU A 194 -11.22 -21.09 -10.19
CA LEU A 194 -11.01 -22.37 -10.84
C LEU A 194 -10.63 -23.46 -9.82
N ALA A 195 -9.68 -23.17 -8.91
CA ALA A 195 -9.31 -24.07 -7.82
C ALA A 195 -10.49 -24.42 -6.89
N VAL A 196 -11.32 -23.44 -6.56
CA VAL A 196 -12.52 -23.63 -5.72
C VAL A 196 -13.60 -24.45 -6.44
N ASP A 197 -13.81 -24.21 -7.73
CA ASP A 197 -14.84 -24.89 -8.54
C ASP A 197 -14.39 -26.27 -9.07
N GLY A 198 -13.24 -26.78 -8.61
CA GLY A 198 -12.78 -28.15 -8.81
C GLY A 198 -11.76 -28.34 -9.93
N TYR A 199 -11.33 -27.26 -10.57
CA TYR A 199 -10.16 -27.23 -11.45
C TYR A 199 -8.91 -27.09 -10.59
N ASP A 200 -8.29 -28.20 -10.25
CA ASP A 200 -6.99 -28.22 -9.58
C ASP A 200 -5.90 -28.33 -10.66
N PRO A 201 -5.02 -27.31 -10.83
CA PRO A 201 -3.90 -27.39 -11.78
C PRO A 201 -3.06 -28.64 -11.54
N SER A 202 -2.88 -29.06 -10.27
CA SER A 202 -2.11 -30.26 -9.94
C SER A 202 -2.77 -31.57 -10.39
N ARG A 203 -4.09 -31.56 -10.69
CA ARG A 203 -4.80 -32.72 -11.28
C ARG A 203 -4.65 -32.84 -12.79
N ILE A 204 -4.30 -31.77 -13.49
CA ILE A 204 -4.01 -31.82 -14.94
C ILE A 204 -2.64 -32.46 -15.18
N TRP A 205 -1.69 -32.26 -14.27
CA TRP A 205 -0.40 -32.96 -14.29
C TRP A 205 -0.54 -34.43 -13.86
N GLY A 206 -1.53 -34.74 -13.02
CA GLY A 206 -1.91 -36.11 -12.70
C GLY A 206 -2.60 -36.89 -13.84
N ALA A 207 -3.08 -36.20 -14.88
CA ALA A 207 -3.72 -36.84 -16.05
C ALA A 207 -2.71 -37.24 -17.14
N ASP A 208 -1.49 -36.70 -17.08
CA ASP A 208 -0.39 -37.00 -18.00
C ASP A 208 0.71 -37.84 -17.33
N ASN A 209 0.39 -38.76 -16.41
CA ASN A 209 1.38 -39.71 -15.84
C ASN A 209 2.75 -39.04 -15.58
N HIS A 210 2.77 -37.85 -14.96
CA HIS A 210 4.04 -37.24 -14.60
C HIS A 210 4.67 -38.18 -13.57
N GLU A 211 5.70 -38.93 -13.99
CA GLU A 211 6.54 -39.60 -13.02
C GLU A 211 7.08 -38.51 -12.09
N PRO A 212 7.02 -38.69 -10.76
CA PRO A 212 7.62 -37.74 -9.83
C PRO A 212 9.04 -37.44 -10.28
N GLU A 213 9.47 -36.18 -10.30
CA GLU A 213 10.86 -35.89 -10.69
C GLU A 213 11.82 -36.74 -9.83
N THR A 214 12.60 -37.56 -10.51
CA THR A 214 13.70 -38.27 -9.87
C THR A 214 14.82 -37.26 -9.58
N PRO A 215 15.71 -37.52 -8.61
CA PRO A 215 16.87 -36.65 -8.39
C PRO A 215 17.74 -36.43 -9.64
N ASP A 216 17.71 -37.36 -10.60
CA ASP A 216 18.39 -37.23 -11.89
C ASP A 216 17.64 -36.30 -12.85
N GLN A 217 16.30 -36.25 -12.78
CA GLN A 217 15.50 -35.33 -13.58
C GLN A 217 15.64 -33.89 -13.06
N ALA A 218 15.57 -33.71 -11.74
CA ALA A 218 15.78 -32.41 -11.11
C ALA A 218 17.17 -31.83 -11.41
N GLU A 219 18.21 -32.66 -11.45
CA GLU A 219 19.56 -32.20 -11.81
C GLU A 219 19.65 -31.68 -13.24
N HIS A 220 19.11 -32.43 -14.21
CA HIS A 220 19.08 -32.00 -15.62
C HIS A 220 18.21 -30.76 -15.83
N ASP A 221 17.03 -30.71 -15.21
CA ASP A 221 16.11 -29.58 -15.40
C ASP A 221 16.68 -28.28 -14.81
N VAL A 222 17.34 -28.35 -13.64
CA VAL A 222 18.06 -27.20 -13.09
C VAL A 222 19.24 -26.81 -13.98
N HIS A 223 19.99 -27.77 -14.50
CA HIS A 223 21.13 -27.50 -15.38
C HIS A 223 20.71 -26.76 -16.66
N ASP A 224 19.69 -27.29 -17.35
CA ASP A 224 19.16 -26.73 -18.58
C ASP A 224 18.51 -25.37 -18.32
N ALA A 225 17.80 -25.21 -17.19
CA ALA A 225 17.22 -23.94 -16.78
C ALA A 225 18.29 -22.86 -16.58
N LEU A 226 19.34 -23.14 -15.79
CA LEU A 226 20.46 -22.20 -15.57
C LEU A 226 21.24 -21.89 -16.87
N ALA A 227 21.20 -22.79 -17.86
CA ALA A 227 21.74 -22.55 -19.19
C ALA A 227 20.84 -21.69 -20.09
N GLY A 228 19.57 -21.47 -19.71
CA GLY A 228 18.59 -20.61 -20.39
C GLY A 228 17.43 -21.35 -21.07
N ASP A 229 17.25 -22.65 -20.85
CA ASP A 229 16.11 -23.40 -21.38
C ASP A 229 14.81 -23.01 -20.65
N GLN A 230 13.90 -22.38 -21.39
CA GLN A 230 12.63 -21.88 -20.87
C GLN A 230 11.67 -22.98 -20.43
N GLY A 231 11.72 -24.16 -21.06
CA GLY A 231 10.86 -25.28 -20.72
C GLY A 231 11.31 -25.95 -19.42
N ALA A 232 12.62 -26.13 -19.24
CA ALA A 232 13.21 -26.62 -18.00
C ALA A 232 12.98 -25.63 -16.86
N ALA A 233 13.21 -24.34 -17.09
CA ALA A 233 12.93 -23.29 -16.11
C ALA A 233 11.44 -23.25 -15.69
N GLY A 234 10.52 -23.45 -16.64
CA GLY A 234 9.10 -23.56 -16.35
C GLY A 234 8.74 -24.75 -15.46
N ARG A 235 9.39 -25.91 -15.65
CA ARG A 235 9.20 -27.09 -14.77
C ARG A 235 9.72 -26.82 -13.37
N VAL A 236 10.94 -26.30 -13.26
CA VAL A 236 11.56 -25.95 -11.97
C VAL A 236 10.68 -24.93 -11.22
N ASN A 237 10.24 -23.85 -11.87
CA ASN A 237 9.36 -22.87 -11.24
C ASN A 237 7.99 -23.43 -10.85
N ALA A 238 7.42 -24.34 -11.64
CA ALA A 238 6.17 -25.00 -11.27
C ALA A 238 6.35 -25.84 -9.99
N VAL A 239 7.47 -26.53 -9.84
CA VAL A 239 7.80 -27.28 -8.62
C VAL A 239 7.97 -26.33 -7.43
N LEU A 240 8.76 -25.26 -7.56
CA LEU A 240 8.94 -24.26 -6.49
C LEU A 240 7.60 -23.60 -6.13
N GLY A 241 6.82 -23.18 -7.12
CA GLY A 241 5.49 -22.57 -6.96
C GLY A 241 4.44 -23.47 -6.31
N SER A 242 4.67 -24.79 -6.28
CA SER A 242 3.79 -25.75 -5.58
C SER A 242 4.00 -25.78 -4.07
N ILE A 243 5.03 -25.10 -3.54
CA ILE A 243 5.32 -25.05 -2.11
C ILE A 243 4.25 -24.21 -1.40
N THR A 244 3.60 -24.83 -0.41
CA THR A 244 2.46 -24.23 0.29
C THR A 244 2.88 -23.36 1.48
N PRO A 245 2.03 -22.41 1.93
CA PRO A 245 2.30 -21.60 3.12
C PRO A 245 2.58 -22.43 4.39
N ASP A 246 1.91 -23.58 4.56
CA ASP A 246 2.17 -24.48 5.69
C ASP A 246 3.53 -25.17 5.62
N GLN A 247 4.07 -25.38 4.41
CA GLN A 247 5.44 -25.86 4.23
C GLN A 247 6.47 -24.76 4.49
N LEU A 248 6.21 -23.54 4.01
CA LEU A 248 7.06 -22.36 4.32
C LEU A 248 7.11 -22.06 5.83
N ALA A 249 6.01 -22.29 6.54
CA ALA A 249 5.93 -22.17 7.99
C ALA A 249 6.53 -23.37 8.75
N GLY A 250 7.07 -24.38 8.04
CA GLY A 250 7.67 -25.58 8.64
C GLY A 250 6.67 -26.52 9.34
N LYS A 251 5.37 -26.34 9.13
CA LYS A 251 4.33 -27.22 9.70
C LYS A 251 4.26 -28.55 8.97
N VAL A 252 4.59 -28.55 7.68
CA VAL A 252 4.63 -29.72 6.80
C VAL A 252 5.98 -29.75 6.08
N PRO A 253 6.65 -30.90 5.92
CA PRO A 253 7.89 -30.96 5.15
C PRO A 253 7.64 -30.72 3.65
N LEU A 254 8.68 -30.33 2.92
CA LEU A 254 8.67 -30.34 1.46
C LEU A 254 8.39 -31.76 0.93
N THR A 255 7.72 -31.85 -0.22
CA THR A 255 7.62 -33.12 -0.94
C THR A 255 9.00 -33.55 -1.45
N ALA A 256 9.17 -34.83 -1.78
CA ALA A 256 10.46 -35.35 -2.26
C ALA A 256 10.93 -34.61 -3.53
N GLU A 257 10.00 -34.28 -4.42
CA GLU A 257 10.23 -33.52 -5.65
C GLU A 257 10.65 -32.07 -5.35
N GLN A 258 9.86 -31.33 -4.56
CA GLN A 258 10.20 -29.96 -4.13
C GLN A 258 11.58 -29.89 -3.48
N ALA A 259 11.88 -30.83 -2.60
CA ALA A 259 13.14 -30.86 -1.89
C ALA A 259 14.32 -31.23 -2.81
N SER A 260 14.11 -32.06 -3.83
CA SER A 260 15.15 -32.42 -4.80
C SER A 260 15.51 -31.24 -5.71
N VAL A 261 14.50 -30.55 -6.25
CA VAL A 261 14.68 -29.34 -7.07
C VAL A 261 15.40 -28.25 -6.29
N LEU A 262 14.97 -27.96 -5.06
CA LEU A 262 15.65 -26.96 -4.21
C LEU A 262 17.10 -27.34 -3.91
N SER A 263 17.37 -28.62 -3.65
CA SER A 263 18.72 -29.12 -3.40
C SER A 263 19.64 -29.01 -4.63
N GLN A 264 19.10 -29.23 -5.84
CA GLN A 264 19.86 -29.08 -7.08
C GLN A 264 20.13 -27.63 -7.44
N LEU A 265 19.16 -26.72 -7.23
CA LEU A 265 19.37 -25.29 -7.35
C LEU A 265 20.50 -24.81 -6.44
N GLN A 266 20.49 -25.21 -5.16
CA GLN A 266 21.60 -24.92 -4.26
C GLN A 266 22.94 -25.43 -4.83
N ALA A 267 23.01 -26.69 -5.22
CA ALA A 267 24.27 -27.32 -5.62
C ALA A 267 24.88 -26.68 -6.88
N GLN A 268 24.04 -26.34 -7.86
CA GLN A 268 24.49 -25.80 -9.14
C GLN A 268 24.77 -24.30 -9.10
N GLU A 269 24.03 -23.55 -8.28
CA GLU A 269 24.24 -22.11 -8.09
C GLU A 269 25.42 -21.80 -7.15
N HIS A 270 25.79 -22.72 -6.24
CA HIS A 270 26.71 -22.45 -5.13
C HIS A 270 28.02 -21.74 -5.53
N GLY A 271 28.66 -22.20 -6.61
CA GLY A 271 29.95 -21.69 -7.10
C GLY A 271 29.85 -20.55 -8.12
N MET A 272 28.65 -20.08 -8.46
CA MET A 272 28.45 -18.99 -9.43
C MET A 272 28.78 -17.64 -8.80
N SER A 273 29.37 -16.73 -9.58
CA SER A 273 29.51 -15.32 -9.19
C SER A 273 28.16 -14.60 -9.29
N VAL A 274 28.02 -13.47 -8.60
CA VAL A 274 26.81 -12.62 -8.70
C VAL A 274 26.54 -12.19 -10.14
N ASP A 275 27.58 -11.82 -10.91
CA ASP A 275 27.44 -11.49 -12.35
C ASP A 275 26.91 -12.69 -13.17
N ALA A 276 27.36 -13.91 -12.85
CA ALA A 276 26.92 -15.12 -13.54
C ALA A 276 25.48 -15.49 -13.16
N LEU A 277 25.09 -15.29 -11.90
CA LEU A 277 23.72 -15.47 -11.42
C LEU A 277 22.77 -14.46 -12.07
N THR A 278 23.19 -13.20 -12.15
CA THR A 278 22.45 -12.13 -12.87
C THR A 278 22.31 -12.46 -14.35
N THR A 279 23.38 -12.93 -14.99
CA THR A 279 23.33 -13.36 -16.39
C THR A 279 22.40 -14.55 -16.59
N ALA A 280 22.35 -15.49 -15.65
CA ALA A 280 21.44 -16.62 -15.69
C ALA A 280 19.99 -16.15 -15.53
N GLU A 281 19.69 -15.32 -14.54
CA GLU A 281 18.38 -14.69 -14.30
C GLU A 281 17.86 -14.00 -15.57
N GLN A 282 18.66 -13.14 -16.20
CA GLN A 282 18.28 -12.41 -17.41
C GLN A 282 17.92 -13.33 -18.58
N ARG A 283 18.58 -14.49 -18.70
CA ARG A 283 18.29 -15.48 -19.75
C ARG A 283 16.98 -16.22 -19.52
N LEU A 284 16.47 -16.23 -18.28
CA LEU A 284 15.25 -16.94 -17.93
C LEU A 284 13.97 -16.20 -18.35
N GLY A 285 14.04 -14.93 -18.74
CA GLY A 285 12.89 -14.19 -19.26
C GLY A 285 11.70 -14.22 -18.31
N ALA A 286 10.56 -14.79 -18.73
CA ALA A 286 9.37 -14.89 -17.88
C ALA A 286 9.57 -15.80 -16.64
N GLN A 287 10.59 -16.67 -16.65
CA GLN A 287 10.89 -17.61 -15.57
C GLN A 287 11.96 -17.08 -14.60
N ARG A 288 12.35 -15.80 -14.70
CA ARG A 288 13.45 -15.20 -13.94
C ARG A 288 13.35 -15.29 -12.42
N GLY A 289 12.13 -15.34 -11.88
CA GLY A 289 11.90 -15.51 -10.44
C GLY A 289 12.49 -16.80 -9.86
N MET A 290 12.87 -17.78 -10.69
CA MET A 290 13.45 -19.07 -10.27
C MET A 290 14.63 -18.91 -9.31
N ILE A 291 15.59 -18.04 -9.64
CA ILE A 291 16.82 -17.86 -8.85
C ILE A 291 16.49 -17.17 -7.53
N ALA A 292 15.66 -16.13 -7.55
CA ALA A 292 15.21 -15.45 -6.35
C ALA A 292 14.43 -16.38 -5.41
N ASN A 293 13.48 -17.14 -5.97
CA ASN A 293 12.66 -18.10 -5.25
C ASN A 293 13.51 -19.19 -4.60
N SER A 294 14.52 -19.69 -5.32
CA SER A 294 15.46 -20.67 -4.76
C SER A 294 16.18 -20.10 -3.54
N TRP A 295 16.66 -18.86 -3.61
CA TRP A 295 17.39 -18.21 -2.51
C TRP A 295 16.51 -17.98 -1.28
N GLN A 296 15.28 -17.52 -1.47
CA GLN A 296 14.32 -17.33 -0.38
C GLN A 296 13.99 -18.67 0.30
N LEU A 297 13.74 -19.72 -0.48
CA LEU A 297 13.44 -21.05 0.05
C LEU A 297 14.63 -21.68 0.79
N MET A 298 15.84 -21.63 0.21
CA MET A 298 17.02 -22.24 0.85
C MET A 298 17.51 -21.43 2.07
N SER A 299 17.18 -20.14 2.16
CA SER A 299 17.49 -19.31 3.31
C SER A 299 16.40 -19.32 4.40
N ASN A 300 15.23 -19.88 4.12
CA ASN A 300 14.14 -19.98 5.10
C ASN A 300 14.49 -20.97 6.23
N PRO A 301 14.61 -20.52 7.49
CA PRO A 301 15.02 -21.37 8.61
C PRO A 301 13.97 -22.41 9.02
N ASN A 302 12.75 -22.38 8.48
CA ASN A 302 11.74 -23.40 8.73
C ASN A 302 11.81 -24.56 7.73
N ILE A 303 12.56 -24.41 6.64
CA ILE A 303 12.69 -25.41 5.58
C ILE A 303 13.89 -26.32 5.87
N THR A 304 13.71 -27.61 5.61
CA THR A 304 14.77 -28.63 5.64
C THR A 304 14.73 -29.38 4.31
N PHE A 305 15.88 -29.53 3.67
CA PHE A 305 15.99 -30.18 2.37
C PHE A 305 17.26 -31.05 2.29
N PRO A 306 17.33 -31.98 1.34
CA PRO A 306 18.48 -32.86 1.15
C PRO A 306 19.78 -32.11 0.91
N LYS A 307 20.87 -32.68 1.39
CA LYS A 307 22.23 -32.20 1.12
C LYS A 307 22.74 -32.83 -0.17
N THR A 308 23.02 -31.99 -1.16
CA THR A 308 23.72 -32.38 -2.39
C THR A 308 25.15 -31.85 -2.33
N PRO A 309 26.18 -32.62 -2.74
CA PRO A 309 27.52 -32.07 -2.90
C PRO A 309 27.49 -30.85 -3.81
N LEU A 310 28.17 -29.76 -3.42
CA LEU A 310 28.09 -28.45 -4.06
C LEU A 310 28.94 -28.36 -5.34
N THR A 311 28.72 -29.30 -6.24
CA THR A 311 29.39 -29.45 -7.53
C THR A 311 28.35 -29.88 -8.58
N VAL A 312 28.38 -29.27 -9.77
CA VAL A 312 27.51 -29.64 -10.90
C VAL A 312 27.64 -31.12 -11.24
N GLY A 313 26.51 -31.80 -11.53
CA GLY A 313 26.45 -33.24 -11.76
C GLY A 313 26.42 -34.11 -10.51
N ALA A 314 26.42 -33.52 -9.32
CA ALA A 314 26.28 -34.27 -8.07
C ALA A 314 24.84 -34.72 -7.84
N LYS A 315 24.70 -35.97 -7.39
CA LYS A 315 23.40 -36.53 -7.02
C LYS A 315 23.09 -36.25 -5.55
N GLN A 316 21.80 -36.13 -5.28
CA GLN A 316 21.27 -35.94 -3.95
C GLN A 316 21.73 -37.03 -2.97
N GLY A 317 22.22 -36.62 -1.79
CA GLY A 317 22.56 -37.51 -0.69
C GLY A 317 21.37 -37.85 0.22
N SER A 318 21.63 -38.65 1.26
CA SER A 318 20.63 -38.99 2.30
C SER A 318 20.61 -38.01 3.48
N ASP A 319 21.68 -37.23 3.66
CA ASP A 319 21.77 -36.23 4.72
C ASP A 319 20.88 -35.04 4.37
N THR A 320 20.45 -34.29 5.38
CA THR A 320 19.64 -33.08 5.21
C THR A 320 20.35 -31.86 5.79
N VAL A 321 20.01 -30.69 5.26
CA VAL A 321 20.43 -29.38 5.75
C VAL A 321 19.20 -28.55 6.10
N LYS A 322 19.34 -27.72 7.13
CA LYS A 322 18.35 -26.73 7.50
C LYS A 322 18.63 -25.45 6.72
N GLY A 323 17.57 -24.77 6.28
CA GLY A 323 17.70 -23.51 5.57
C GLY A 323 18.36 -22.42 6.41
N GLY A 324 18.96 -21.46 5.73
CA GLY A 324 19.65 -20.32 6.33
C GLY A 324 20.60 -19.65 5.35
N VAL A 325 21.17 -18.50 5.72
CA VAL A 325 22.06 -17.72 4.82
C VAL A 325 23.28 -18.52 4.35
N SER A 326 23.74 -19.52 5.11
CA SER A 326 24.85 -20.39 4.67
C SER A 326 24.50 -21.32 3.50
N GLN A 327 23.23 -21.37 3.11
CA GLN A 327 22.73 -22.22 2.03
C GLN A 327 22.67 -21.50 0.68
N VAL A 328 22.69 -20.16 0.63
CA VAL A 328 22.67 -19.37 -0.63
C VAL A 328 24.04 -19.43 -1.35
N PRO A 329 24.18 -18.96 -2.60
CA PRO A 329 25.46 -19.02 -3.31
C PRO A 329 26.62 -18.36 -2.55
N GLU A 330 27.84 -18.90 -2.65
CA GLU A 330 29.00 -18.43 -1.89
C GLU A 330 29.30 -16.95 -2.16
N SER A 331 29.15 -16.51 -3.41
CA SER A 331 29.35 -15.12 -3.82
C SER A 331 28.32 -14.16 -3.19
N VAL A 332 27.08 -14.61 -3.01
CA VAL A 332 26.03 -13.87 -2.31
C VAL A 332 26.35 -13.77 -0.82
N GLN A 333 26.75 -14.88 -0.18
CA GLN A 333 27.19 -14.89 1.21
C GLN A 333 28.36 -13.92 1.46
N GLN A 334 29.33 -13.89 0.54
CA GLN A 334 30.48 -12.99 0.62
C GLN A 334 30.06 -11.52 0.53
N ALA A 335 29.15 -11.18 -0.39
CA ALA A 335 28.64 -9.81 -0.52
C ALA A 335 27.91 -9.36 0.75
N LEU A 336 27.03 -10.20 1.30
CA LEU A 336 26.23 -9.93 2.50
C LEU A 336 27.07 -9.75 3.77
N SER A 337 28.14 -10.55 3.91
CA SER A 337 29.02 -10.52 5.09
C SER A 337 30.17 -9.50 4.98
N SER A 338 30.29 -8.82 3.83
CA SER A 338 31.39 -7.88 3.59
C SER A 338 31.27 -6.58 4.39
N SER A 339 32.42 -6.01 4.75
CA SER A 339 32.49 -4.80 5.60
C SER A 339 32.13 -3.52 4.85
N GLY A 340 31.39 -2.62 5.50
CA GLY A 340 31.08 -1.27 4.98
C GLY A 340 30.45 -1.30 3.60
N VAL A 341 30.94 -0.45 2.68
CA VAL A 341 30.44 -0.31 1.30
C VAL A 341 31.10 -1.28 0.30
N LEU A 342 31.88 -2.26 0.76
CA LEU A 342 32.39 -3.31 -0.14
C LEU A 342 31.21 -4.08 -0.75
N PHE A 343 31.39 -4.52 -1.99
CA PHE A 343 30.39 -5.25 -2.79
C PHE A 343 29.10 -4.45 -3.11
N THR A 344 29.18 -3.11 -3.18
CA THR A 344 28.01 -2.26 -3.53
C THR A 344 27.34 -2.69 -4.84
N HIS A 345 28.10 -2.89 -5.93
CA HIS A 345 27.53 -3.35 -7.21
C HIS A 345 26.83 -4.71 -7.07
N GLN A 346 27.49 -5.68 -6.43
CA GLN A 346 26.91 -7.00 -6.23
C GLN A 346 25.66 -6.96 -5.34
N MET A 347 25.62 -6.08 -4.33
CA MET A 347 24.43 -5.88 -3.52
C MET A 347 23.27 -5.32 -4.34
N ASN A 348 23.54 -4.44 -5.30
CA ASN A 348 22.51 -3.94 -6.21
C ASN A 348 21.98 -5.05 -7.13
N ASP A 349 22.86 -5.89 -7.66
CA ASP A 349 22.47 -7.04 -8.49
C ASP A 349 21.66 -8.08 -7.69
N ILE A 350 22.10 -8.39 -6.45
CA ILE A 350 21.38 -9.27 -5.53
C ILE A 350 19.98 -8.73 -5.25
N ALA A 351 19.86 -7.42 -4.96
CA ALA A 351 18.57 -6.78 -4.76
C ALA A 351 17.67 -6.84 -5.99
N GLY A 352 18.24 -6.66 -7.19
CA GLY A 352 17.54 -6.82 -8.47
C GLY A 352 16.98 -8.23 -8.64
N ILE A 353 17.80 -9.26 -8.40
CA ILE A 353 17.36 -10.66 -8.46
C ILE A 353 16.23 -10.90 -7.46
N VAL A 354 16.39 -10.49 -6.20
CA VAL A 354 15.36 -10.69 -5.16
C VAL A 354 14.02 -10.05 -5.53
N LYS A 355 14.04 -8.85 -6.13
CA LYS A 355 12.82 -8.15 -6.59
C LYS A 355 12.06 -8.87 -7.69
N ASP A 356 12.72 -9.72 -8.46
CA ASP A 356 12.11 -10.51 -9.53
C ASP A 356 11.50 -11.83 -9.06
N GLY A 357 11.65 -12.15 -7.76
CA GLY A 357 11.06 -13.32 -7.12
C GLY A 357 9.58 -13.16 -6.72
N ASP A 358 8.99 -14.28 -6.29
CA ASP A 358 7.67 -14.30 -5.68
C ASP A 358 7.74 -13.86 -4.22
N LYS A 359 7.06 -12.76 -3.91
CA LYS A 359 6.95 -12.20 -2.56
C LYS A 359 6.35 -13.20 -1.56
N GLY A 360 5.57 -14.18 -2.02
CA GLY A 360 5.02 -15.25 -1.19
C GLY A 360 6.09 -16.16 -0.54
N PHE A 361 7.33 -16.15 -1.04
CA PHE A 361 8.45 -16.85 -0.43
C PHE A 361 9.28 -15.98 0.53
N GLN A 362 9.08 -14.66 0.52
CA GLN A 362 9.75 -13.70 1.40
C GLN A 362 9.04 -13.65 2.75
N THR A 363 9.18 -14.71 3.54
CA THR A 363 8.58 -14.78 4.87
C THR A 363 9.56 -15.34 5.88
N ASN A 364 10.08 -14.45 6.72
CA ASN A 364 11.06 -14.73 7.76
C ASN A 364 12.32 -15.45 7.22
N THR A 365 12.91 -14.93 6.14
CA THR A 365 14.08 -15.55 5.49
C THR A 365 15.39 -14.98 6.03
N GLU A 366 16.42 -15.83 6.14
CA GLU A 366 17.74 -15.37 6.58
C GLU A 366 18.47 -14.57 5.51
N LEU A 367 18.06 -14.68 4.24
CA LEU A 367 18.57 -13.82 3.16
C LEU A 367 18.14 -12.38 3.39
N ASP A 368 16.83 -12.14 3.57
CA ASP A 368 16.30 -10.79 3.73
C ASP A 368 16.83 -10.15 5.02
N ARG A 369 16.98 -10.95 6.10
CA ARG A 369 17.64 -10.52 7.34
C ARG A 369 19.10 -10.11 7.14
N ALA A 370 19.86 -10.85 6.33
CA ALA A 370 21.24 -10.52 6.02
C ALA A 370 21.34 -9.29 5.11
N MET A 371 20.41 -9.12 4.16
CA MET A 371 20.34 -7.97 3.25
C MET A 371 20.05 -6.67 3.99
N ILE A 372 19.02 -6.65 4.86
CA ILE A 372 18.71 -5.44 5.64
C ILE A 372 19.83 -5.10 6.64
N HIS A 373 20.46 -6.12 7.23
CA HIS A 373 21.65 -5.94 8.06
C HIS A 373 22.81 -5.33 7.26
N LYS A 374 23.07 -5.82 6.04
CA LYS A 374 24.10 -5.27 5.14
C LYS A 374 23.81 -3.82 4.78
N ALA A 375 22.55 -3.47 4.47
CA ALA A 375 22.15 -2.08 4.27
C ALA A 375 22.45 -1.21 5.51
N SER A 376 22.12 -1.69 6.72
CA SER A 376 22.46 -0.98 7.96
C SER A 376 23.97 -0.78 8.13
N VAL A 377 24.78 -1.79 7.81
CA VAL A 377 26.25 -1.70 7.85
C VAL A 377 26.80 -0.68 6.84
N MET A 378 26.20 -0.57 5.65
CA MET A 378 26.58 0.43 4.65
C MET A 378 26.26 1.85 5.15
N MET A 379 25.07 2.05 5.72
CA MET A 379 24.63 3.35 6.25
C MET A 379 25.43 3.82 7.49
N ASP A 380 26.07 2.91 8.20
CA ASP A 380 26.92 3.25 9.36
C ASP A 380 28.32 3.75 9.02
N THR A 381 28.68 3.73 7.75
CA THR A 381 30.02 4.09 7.30
C THR A 381 30.28 5.60 7.44
N PRO A 382 31.56 6.03 7.57
CA PRO A 382 31.89 7.44 7.56
C PRO A 382 31.53 8.14 6.25
N ILE A 383 31.58 7.43 5.12
CA ILE A 383 31.25 7.99 3.79
C ILE A 383 29.75 8.30 3.69
N TRP A 384 28.88 7.41 4.19
CA TRP A 384 27.44 7.67 4.28
C TRP A 384 27.12 8.90 5.12
N ARG A 385 27.67 8.96 6.35
CA ARG A 385 27.42 10.08 7.27
C ARG A 385 27.97 11.42 6.79
N ALA A 386 28.96 11.39 5.91
CA ALA A 386 29.58 12.58 5.33
C ALA A 386 28.96 12.99 3.99
N ASP A 387 27.86 12.36 3.57
CA ASP A 387 27.14 12.72 2.33
C ASP A 387 26.86 14.23 2.28
N PRO A 388 27.43 14.97 1.32
CA PRO A 388 27.31 16.42 1.30
C PRO A 388 25.88 16.93 1.17
N ALA A 389 25.02 16.24 0.41
CA ALA A 389 23.62 16.63 0.25
C ALA A 389 22.88 16.54 1.59
N SER A 390 23.04 15.43 2.31
CA SER A 390 22.50 15.21 3.66
C SER A 390 23.11 16.14 4.72
N GLN A 391 24.25 16.79 4.43
CA GLN A 391 24.85 17.84 5.24
C GLN A 391 24.38 19.26 4.82
N GLY A 392 23.36 19.36 3.97
CA GLY A 392 22.75 20.61 3.55
C GLY A 392 23.50 21.36 2.46
N GLN A 393 24.43 20.70 1.77
CA GLN A 393 25.10 21.30 0.61
C GLN A 393 24.21 21.15 -0.63
N ASN A 394 24.12 22.22 -1.43
CA ASN A 394 23.39 22.20 -2.69
C ASN A 394 24.22 21.50 -3.79
N VAL A 395 24.27 20.17 -3.71
CA VAL A 395 24.94 19.30 -4.68
C VAL A 395 24.03 18.12 -5.03
N GLU A 396 24.40 17.34 -6.05
CA GLU A 396 23.69 16.11 -6.37
C GLU A 396 23.73 15.14 -5.18
N ARG A 397 22.60 14.49 -4.89
CA ARG A 397 22.48 13.39 -3.92
C ARG A 397 23.34 12.21 -4.35
N ASP A 398 23.87 11.45 -3.39
CA ASP A 398 24.88 10.41 -3.65
C ASP A 398 24.44 9.44 -4.75
N PRO A 399 25.02 9.52 -5.97
CA PRO A 399 24.59 8.69 -7.08
C PRO A 399 25.17 7.28 -7.03
N ALA A 400 26.12 7.01 -6.12
CA ALA A 400 26.86 5.77 -6.06
C ALA A 400 26.29 4.81 -5.00
N LEU A 401 26.07 5.28 -3.78
CA LEU A 401 25.62 4.43 -2.68
C LEU A 401 24.10 4.40 -2.53
N ASP A 402 23.41 5.53 -2.73
CA ASP A 402 21.97 5.64 -2.49
C ASP A 402 21.16 4.63 -3.30
N PRO A 403 21.37 4.49 -4.63
CA PRO A 403 20.53 3.59 -5.42
C PRO A 403 20.66 2.15 -4.93
N THR A 404 21.87 1.74 -4.52
CA THR A 404 22.11 0.39 -4.01
C THR A 404 21.41 0.16 -2.68
N VAL A 405 21.59 1.07 -1.71
CA VAL A 405 20.99 0.89 -0.38
C VAL A 405 19.47 0.96 -0.46
N SER A 406 18.92 1.90 -1.24
CA SER A 406 17.49 1.99 -1.49
C SER A 406 16.95 0.72 -2.17
N ASN A 407 17.65 0.20 -3.19
CA ASN A 407 17.26 -1.01 -3.88
C ASN A 407 17.24 -2.24 -2.95
N VAL A 408 18.25 -2.38 -2.07
CA VAL A 408 18.32 -3.46 -1.07
C VAL A 408 17.16 -3.36 -0.07
N LEU A 409 16.90 -2.17 0.50
CA LEU A 409 15.81 -1.97 1.46
C LEU A 409 14.43 -2.22 0.83
N SER A 410 14.25 -1.79 -0.42
CA SER A 410 13.04 -2.05 -1.19
C SER A 410 12.85 -3.53 -1.54
N ALA A 411 13.93 -4.26 -1.80
CA ALA A 411 13.88 -5.69 -2.13
C ALA A 411 13.44 -6.57 -0.95
N VAL A 412 13.84 -6.20 0.27
CA VAL A 412 13.48 -6.94 1.50
C VAL A 412 12.14 -6.53 2.09
N SER A 413 11.56 -5.41 1.65
CA SER A 413 10.35 -4.87 2.27
C SER A 413 9.14 -5.82 2.27
N PRO A 414 8.98 -6.79 1.34
CA PRO A 414 7.92 -7.80 1.44
C PRO A 414 8.05 -8.77 2.62
N ASP A 415 9.25 -8.96 3.19
CA ASP A 415 9.41 -9.79 4.40
C ASP A 415 9.10 -8.97 5.66
N HIS A 416 7.79 -8.83 5.91
CA HIS A 416 7.27 -8.03 7.02
C HIS A 416 7.82 -8.45 8.38
N GLN A 417 8.14 -9.73 8.60
CA GLN A 417 8.75 -10.20 9.85
C GLN A 417 10.18 -9.66 10.01
N VAL A 418 10.98 -9.68 8.95
CA VAL A 418 12.34 -9.13 8.97
C VAL A 418 12.33 -7.61 9.15
N VAL A 419 11.42 -6.91 8.48
CA VAL A 419 11.24 -5.46 8.63
C VAL A 419 10.81 -5.12 10.06
N HIS A 420 9.82 -5.84 10.60
CA HIS A 420 9.38 -5.74 11.99
C HIS A 420 10.54 -5.92 12.97
N ASP A 421 11.31 -7.00 12.84
CA ASP A 421 12.43 -7.30 13.75
C ASP A 421 13.50 -6.20 13.73
N THR A 422 13.71 -5.57 12.58
CA THR A 422 14.66 -4.47 12.40
C THR A 422 14.16 -3.18 13.06
N ILE A 423 12.89 -2.83 12.84
CA ILE A 423 12.29 -1.58 13.34
C ILE A 423 11.96 -1.66 14.84
N THR A 424 11.78 -2.86 15.40
CA THR A 424 11.50 -3.06 16.84
C THR A 424 12.73 -3.53 17.63
N GLY A 425 13.82 -3.89 16.94
CA GLY A 425 15.04 -4.42 17.52
C GLY A 425 15.91 -3.38 18.24
N ALA A 426 16.96 -3.82 18.95
CA ALA A 426 17.76 -2.96 19.82
C ALA A 426 18.45 -1.76 19.13
N ASP A 427 18.74 -1.88 17.83
CA ASP A 427 19.39 -0.83 17.03
C ASP A 427 18.39 0.06 16.26
N HIS A 428 17.09 -0.04 16.55
CA HIS A 428 16.04 0.61 15.76
C HIS A 428 16.22 2.13 15.64
N ASP A 429 16.53 2.86 16.72
CA ASP A 429 16.72 4.32 16.68
C ASP A 429 17.85 4.72 15.73
N LYS A 430 18.92 3.92 15.70
CA LYS A 430 20.07 4.17 14.83
C LYS A 430 19.72 3.87 13.37
N PHE A 431 19.01 2.77 13.11
CA PHE A 431 18.53 2.42 11.79
C PHE A 431 17.57 3.49 11.24
N LEU A 432 16.57 3.88 12.04
CA LEU A 432 15.59 4.91 11.69
C LEU A 432 16.27 6.27 11.48
N ARG A 433 17.26 6.64 12.30
CA ARG A 433 18.03 7.86 12.09
C ARG A 433 18.81 7.85 10.77
N ASN A 434 19.45 6.74 10.44
CA ASN A 434 20.22 6.61 9.20
C ASN A 434 19.35 6.80 7.95
N ILE A 435 18.08 6.38 7.99
CA ILE A 435 17.17 6.54 6.85
C ILE A 435 16.47 7.91 6.81
N THR A 436 16.13 8.51 7.96
CA THR A 436 15.39 9.78 8.00
C THR A 436 16.29 10.99 7.87
N HIS A 437 17.58 10.89 8.20
CA HIS A 437 18.53 12.00 8.12
C HIS A 437 19.35 12.00 6.82
N HIS A 438 19.06 11.07 5.91
CA HIS A 438 19.75 10.94 4.64
C HIS A 438 18.89 11.46 3.48
N TYR A 439 19.48 12.19 2.54
CA TYR A 439 18.77 12.84 1.44
C TYR A 439 18.81 11.90 0.23
N TRP A 440 17.81 11.04 0.14
CA TRP A 440 17.79 9.93 -0.81
C TRP A 440 17.63 10.41 -2.25
N LYS A 441 18.48 9.92 -3.17
CA LYS A 441 18.34 10.23 -4.61
C LYS A 441 16.94 9.99 -5.20
N ASP A 442 16.23 8.96 -4.73
CA ASP A 442 14.87 8.60 -5.16
C ASP A 442 13.75 9.27 -4.34
N ASN A 443 14.08 10.35 -3.61
CA ASN A 443 13.16 11.05 -2.70
C ASN A 443 12.58 10.16 -1.60
N GLY A 444 13.24 9.04 -1.28
CA GLY A 444 12.85 8.09 -0.24
C GLY A 444 11.92 6.97 -0.71
N GLN A 445 11.72 6.80 -2.02
CA GLN A 445 10.78 5.83 -2.58
C GLN A 445 11.10 4.38 -2.17
N GLY A 446 12.33 3.92 -2.33
CA GLY A 446 12.66 2.52 -2.00
C GLY A 446 12.71 2.25 -0.49
N VAL A 447 12.97 3.27 0.33
CA VAL A 447 13.01 3.13 1.79
C VAL A 447 11.64 3.27 2.42
N GLY A 448 10.75 4.05 1.80
CA GLY A 448 9.35 4.20 2.21
C GLY A 448 8.60 2.87 2.22
N SER A 449 8.95 1.92 1.35
CA SER A 449 8.30 0.61 1.29
C SER A 449 8.44 -0.24 2.56
N LEU A 450 9.37 0.11 3.47
CA LEU A 450 9.47 -0.51 4.80
C LEU A 450 8.29 -0.17 5.72
N PHE A 451 7.50 0.86 5.41
CA PHE A 451 6.47 1.42 6.29
C PHE A 451 5.05 1.26 5.78
N SER A 452 4.82 1.45 4.47
CA SER A 452 3.48 1.57 3.90
C SER A 452 2.59 0.32 4.12
N TRP A 453 3.19 -0.87 4.14
CA TRP A 453 2.49 -2.15 4.39
C TRP A 453 1.80 -2.20 5.76
N THR A 454 2.30 -1.45 6.76
CA THR A 454 1.69 -1.42 8.11
C THR A 454 0.27 -0.85 8.10
N GLY A 455 -0.10 -0.10 7.05
CA GLY A 455 -1.42 0.47 6.85
C GLY A 455 -2.33 -0.34 5.92
N ASP A 456 -1.85 -1.43 5.30
CA ASP A 456 -2.65 -2.23 4.37
C ASP A 456 -3.80 -2.93 5.11
N SER A 457 -5.03 -2.74 4.63
CA SER A 457 -6.23 -3.37 5.16
C SER A 457 -6.12 -4.90 5.27
N ALA A 458 -5.46 -5.58 4.33
CA ALA A 458 -5.26 -7.03 4.34
C ALA A 458 -4.32 -7.47 5.45
N VAL A 459 -3.38 -6.61 5.85
CA VAL A 459 -2.44 -6.83 6.95
C VAL A 459 -3.09 -6.51 8.29
N VAL A 460 -3.68 -5.31 8.40
CA VAL A 460 -4.32 -4.80 9.63
C VAL A 460 -5.51 -5.66 10.07
N GLN A 461 -6.17 -6.36 9.14
CA GLN A 461 -7.26 -7.29 9.43
C GLN A 461 -6.85 -8.76 9.28
N GLY A 462 -5.57 -9.01 9.00
CA GLY A 462 -5.03 -10.32 8.67
C GLY A 462 -4.21 -10.96 9.80
N PRO A 463 -3.55 -12.09 9.49
CA PRO A 463 -2.68 -12.80 10.44
C PRO A 463 -1.47 -11.98 10.93
N GLU A 464 -1.12 -10.92 10.21
CA GLU A 464 0.05 -10.06 10.47
C GLU A 464 -0.29 -8.75 11.22
N GLU A 465 -1.54 -8.57 11.67
CA GLU A 465 -1.99 -7.35 12.37
C GLU A 465 -1.06 -6.93 13.50
N ARG A 466 -0.63 -7.90 14.32
CA ARG A 466 0.24 -7.63 15.46
C ARG A 466 1.62 -7.11 15.03
N ILE A 467 2.25 -7.72 14.02
CA ILE A 467 3.58 -7.28 13.58
C ILE A 467 3.50 -5.91 12.88
N ALA A 468 2.42 -5.63 12.15
CA ALA A 468 2.17 -4.31 11.57
C ALA A 468 2.03 -3.24 12.65
N ALA A 469 1.24 -3.52 13.68
CA ALA A 469 0.94 -2.56 14.73
C ALA A 469 2.14 -2.30 15.66
N GLU A 470 2.92 -3.34 16.00
CA GLU A 470 4.18 -3.19 16.75
C GLU A 470 5.22 -2.38 15.95
N THR A 471 5.31 -2.62 14.62
CA THR A 471 6.16 -1.85 13.71
C THR A 471 5.72 -0.39 13.64
N ALA A 472 4.42 -0.14 13.39
CA ALA A 472 3.79 1.18 13.37
C ALA A 472 4.07 1.99 14.64
N ARG A 473 3.94 1.35 15.80
CA ARG A 473 4.24 1.98 17.09
C ARG A 473 5.71 2.38 17.22
N ALA A 474 6.62 1.50 16.81
CA ALA A 474 8.05 1.76 16.96
C ALA A 474 8.50 2.96 16.13
N TYR A 475 8.15 3.04 14.84
CA TYR A 475 8.57 4.17 14.01
C TYR A 475 7.77 5.46 14.28
N SER A 476 6.48 5.38 14.64
CA SER A 476 5.73 6.57 15.08
C SER A 476 6.29 7.17 16.38
N SER A 477 6.70 6.33 17.33
CA SER A 477 7.40 6.76 18.55
C SER A 477 8.72 7.47 18.24
N TYR A 478 9.48 6.98 17.25
CA TYR A 478 10.74 7.59 16.82
C TYR A 478 10.50 8.97 16.18
N ILE A 479 9.67 9.05 15.12
CA ILE A 479 9.42 10.32 14.41
C ILE A 479 8.77 11.37 15.31
N GLY A 480 7.92 10.95 16.26
CA GLY A 480 7.29 11.87 17.21
C GLY A 480 8.26 12.49 18.21
N LYS A 481 9.39 11.82 18.49
CA LYS A 481 10.40 12.34 19.43
C LYS A 481 11.47 13.18 18.75
N ASP A 482 11.76 12.90 17.48
CA ASP A 482 12.85 13.49 16.73
C ASP A 482 12.43 14.79 16.02
N GLN A 483 12.59 15.91 16.72
CA GLN A 483 12.25 17.23 16.20
C GLN A 483 13.26 17.74 15.15
N GLU A 484 14.44 17.12 15.04
CA GLU A 484 15.42 17.47 13.99
C GLU A 484 14.85 17.18 12.60
N LEU A 485 13.86 16.30 12.48
CA LEU A 485 13.17 15.99 11.23
C LEU A 485 12.42 17.19 10.62
N LEU A 486 12.16 18.25 11.39
CA LEU A 486 11.61 19.52 10.88
C LEU A 486 12.71 20.53 10.51
N HIS A 487 13.96 20.27 10.89
CA HIS A 487 15.09 21.20 10.73
C HIS A 487 16.38 20.44 10.37
N LEU A 488 16.31 19.60 9.34
CA LEU A 488 17.44 18.89 8.77
C LEU A 488 18.46 19.86 8.16
N PRO A 489 19.74 19.43 7.98
CA PRO A 489 20.81 20.28 7.46
C PRO A 489 20.48 20.99 6.14
N GLY A 490 20.88 22.25 6.00
CA GLY A 490 20.48 23.06 4.82
C GLY A 490 19.12 23.74 4.98
N ASN A 491 18.55 23.65 6.19
CA ASN A 491 17.23 24.18 6.56
C ASN A 491 16.14 23.49 5.73
N HIS A 492 15.97 22.19 5.96
CA HIS A 492 14.92 21.42 5.30
C HIS A 492 14.08 20.63 6.30
N THR A 493 12.82 20.38 5.97
CA THR A 493 12.03 19.35 6.66
C THR A 493 12.23 18.00 5.98
N LEU A 494 11.93 16.90 6.68
CA LEU A 494 11.96 15.55 6.10
C LEU A 494 11.06 15.44 4.86
N GLY A 495 9.86 16.05 4.90
CA GLY A 495 8.93 16.04 3.77
C GLY A 495 9.41 16.82 2.55
N GLN A 496 10.32 17.79 2.71
CA GLN A 496 10.95 18.47 1.58
C GLN A 496 11.98 17.60 0.87
N VAL A 497 12.83 16.90 1.65
CA VAL A 497 13.98 16.18 1.08
C VAL A 497 13.63 14.75 0.68
N ASN A 498 12.72 14.12 1.41
CA ASN A 498 12.27 12.75 1.20
C ASN A 498 10.73 12.64 1.21
N PRO A 499 10.01 13.32 0.29
CA PRO A 499 8.55 13.32 0.28
C PRO A 499 7.93 11.91 0.20
N ASN A 500 8.52 10.99 -0.57
CA ASN A 500 7.97 9.63 -0.71
C ASN A 500 8.08 8.83 0.60
N LEU A 501 9.18 9.01 1.35
CA LEU A 501 9.33 8.40 2.67
C LEU A 501 8.24 8.87 3.64
N VAL A 502 7.97 10.17 3.67
CA VAL A 502 6.93 10.75 4.55
C VAL A 502 5.53 10.28 4.16
N ARG A 503 5.25 10.17 2.85
CA ARG A 503 3.98 9.63 2.33
C ARG A 503 3.78 8.18 2.72
N ASP A 504 4.79 7.33 2.57
CA ASP A 504 4.68 5.92 2.93
C ASP A 504 4.55 5.71 4.45
N MET A 505 5.24 6.52 5.27
CA MET A 505 5.02 6.55 6.72
C MET A 505 3.59 6.99 7.07
N ALA A 506 3.06 8.03 6.40
CA ALA A 506 1.69 8.49 6.60
C ALA A 506 0.67 7.41 6.22
N HIS A 507 0.85 6.73 5.09
CA HIS A 507 0.02 5.61 4.66
C HIS A 507 0.06 4.45 5.67
N GLY A 508 1.25 4.10 6.14
CA GLY A 508 1.44 3.07 7.17
C GLY A 508 0.76 3.41 8.51
N LEU A 509 0.78 4.68 8.92
CA LEU A 509 0.22 5.13 10.20
C LEU A 509 -1.27 5.48 10.17
N GLY A 510 -1.87 5.62 8.99
CA GLY A 510 -3.28 6.02 8.84
C GLY A 510 -4.27 5.25 9.73
N PRO A 511 -4.22 3.90 9.79
CA PRO A 511 -5.10 3.11 10.64
C PRO A 511 -4.88 3.31 12.16
N TYR A 512 -3.74 3.86 12.56
CA TYR A 512 -3.31 3.98 13.97
C TYR A 512 -3.48 5.40 14.53
N VAL A 513 -4.17 6.29 13.82
CA VAL A 513 -4.36 7.68 14.26
C VAL A 513 -4.94 7.79 15.68
N ASN A 514 -5.95 6.99 16.02
CA ASN A 514 -6.51 6.99 17.38
C ASN A 514 -5.50 6.50 18.42
N ASN A 515 -4.67 5.49 18.09
CA ASN A 515 -3.61 5.02 18.98
C ASN A 515 -2.54 6.09 19.22
N ILE A 516 -2.14 6.80 18.17
CA ILE A 516 -1.16 7.90 18.21
C ILE A 516 -1.71 9.05 19.04
N ALA A 517 -2.97 9.44 18.82
CA ALA A 517 -3.63 10.53 19.53
C ALA A 517 -4.01 10.18 20.99
N GLY A 518 -4.01 8.89 21.34
CA GLY A 518 -4.46 8.42 22.64
C GLY A 518 -5.98 8.54 22.85
N THR A 519 -6.75 8.48 21.77
CA THR A 519 -8.22 8.54 21.75
C THR A 519 -8.84 7.14 21.69
N SER A 520 -10.15 7.04 21.93
CA SER A 520 -10.85 5.76 21.82
C SER A 520 -10.91 5.25 20.38
N GLY A 521 -11.08 3.93 20.20
CA GLY A 521 -11.16 3.31 18.87
C GLY A 521 -9.81 2.97 18.23
N GLY A 522 -8.71 3.03 18.99
CA GLY A 522 -7.40 2.51 18.56
C GLY A 522 -7.37 0.99 18.37
N LEU A 523 -6.48 0.53 17.50
CA LEU A 523 -6.27 -0.89 17.19
C LEU A 523 -5.51 -1.59 18.33
N PRO A 524 -5.97 -2.75 18.81
CA PRO A 524 -5.37 -3.43 19.97
C PRO A 524 -3.89 -3.81 19.81
N GLY A 525 -3.45 -4.24 18.62
CA GLY A 525 -2.07 -4.69 18.38
C GLY A 525 -1.02 -3.60 18.58
N PHE A 526 -1.41 -2.32 18.49
CA PHE A 526 -0.49 -1.20 18.71
C PHE A 526 -0.12 -1.10 20.21
N GLY A 527 -1.02 -1.51 21.10
CA GLY A 527 -0.86 -1.39 22.55
C GLY A 527 -1.10 0.02 23.07
N ASP A 528 -0.41 0.38 24.16
CA ASP A 528 -0.61 1.67 24.85
C ASP A 528 -0.33 2.88 23.94
N PRO A 529 -1.03 4.01 24.17
CA PRO A 529 -0.73 5.29 23.51
C PRO A 529 0.74 5.69 23.60
N LEU A 530 1.20 6.48 22.61
CA LEU A 530 2.59 6.95 22.55
C LEU A 530 2.96 7.84 23.74
N ASP A 531 2.03 8.72 24.13
CA ASP A 531 2.16 9.60 25.29
C ASP A 531 1.57 8.93 26.54
N ARG A 532 2.32 8.94 27.64
CA ARG A 532 1.87 8.33 28.92
C ARG A 532 0.75 9.10 29.60
N ASP A 533 0.76 10.42 29.47
CA ASP A 533 -0.25 11.32 30.03
C ASP A 533 -1.11 11.89 28.90
N THR A 534 -2.03 11.06 28.39
CA THR A 534 -2.96 11.42 27.32
C THR A 534 -3.98 12.46 27.74
N MET A 535 -4.17 12.65 29.06
CA MET A 535 -5.05 13.66 29.64
C MET A 535 -4.39 15.04 29.72
N SER A 536 -3.06 15.10 29.67
CA SER A 536 -2.37 16.37 29.48
C SER A 536 -2.66 16.94 28.09
N GLY A 537 -2.67 18.28 27.99
CA GLY A 537 -2.63 18.96 26.70
C GLY A 537 -1.24 18.91 26.03
N ALA A 538 -0.21 18.36 26.70
CA ALA A 538 1.16 18.40 26.20
C ALA A 538 1.35 17.49 24.97
N LEU A 539 1.00 16.21 25.08
CA LEU A 539 1.06 15.20 23.99
C LEU A 539 2.29 15.33 23.06
N PRO A 540 3.52 15.40 23.61
CA PRO A 540 4.69 15.76 22.83
C PRO A 540 4.98 14.78 21.68
N VAL A 541 4.77 13.47 21.88
CA VAL A 541 5.06 12.48 20.83
C VAL A 541 4.00 12.54 19.73
N ALA A 542 2.72 12.59 20.09
CA ALA A 542 1.64 12.72 19.10
C ALA A 542 1.80 14.01 18.26
N LYS A 543 2.06 15.16 18.89
CA LYS A 543 2.31 16.42 18.16
C LYS A 543 3.49 16.31 17.21
N GLY A 544 4.58 15.65 17.64
CA GLY A 544 5.73 15.42 16.76
C GLY A 544 5.36 14.60 15.52
N VAL A 545 4.59 13.52 15.67
CA VAL A 545 4.12 12.70 14.54
C VAL A 545 3.30 13.55 13.56
N PHE A 546 2.28 14.24 14.05
CA PHE A 546 1.42 15.09 13.21
C PHE A 546 2.22 16.21 12.53
N SER A 547 3.23 16.78 13.19
CA SER A 547 4.07 17.84 12.63
C SER A 547 5.00 17.31 11.53
N VAL A 548 5.70 16.21 11.77
CA VAL A 548 6.64 15.63 10.78
C VAL A 548 5.89 15.14 9.55
N LEU A 549 4.77 14.43 9.71
CA LEU A 549 3.98 13.94 8.57
C LEU A 549 3.35 15.10 7.78
N SER A 550 2.97 16.19 8.45
CA SER A 550 2.42 17.37 7.77
C SER A 550 3.45 18.17 6.98
N SER A 551 4.74 17.83 7.05
CA SER A 551 5.81 18.50 6.29
C SER A 551 5.83 18.17 4.79
N ASP A 552 5.13 17.12 4.36
CA ASP A 552 4.78 16.85 2.95
C ASP A 552 3.27 17.00 2.75
N LYS A 553 2.84 17.63 1.65
CA LYS A 553 1.42 17.98 1.45
C LYS A 553 0.52 16.76 1.29
N GLU A 554 0.99 15.70 0.62
CA GLU A 554 0.19 14.51 0.30
C GLU A 554 0.07 13.61 1.53
N ALA A 555 1.18 13.47 2.27
CA ALA A 555 1.19 12.86 3.59
C ALA A 555 0.22 13.58 4.55
N ALA A 556 0.25 14.92 4.60
CA ALA A 556 -0.66 15.73 5.40
C ALA A 556 -2.11 15.48 5.00
N GLN A 557 -2.43 15.55 3.69
CA GLN A 557 -3.77 15.33 3.17
C GLN A 557 -4.33 13.97 3.59
N TYR A 558 -3.54 12.90 3.47
CA TYR A 558 -3.96 11.56 3.84
C TYR A 558 -4.08 11.38 5.37
N PHE A 559 -2.99 11.60 6.13
CA PHE A 559 -2.94 11.29 7.55
C PHE A 559 -3.86 12.18 8.38
N ASN A 560 -3.85 13.50 8.12
CA ASN A 560 -4.77 14.41 8.79
C ASN A 560 -6.22 14.17 8.32
N GLY A 561 -6.42 13.69 7.08
CA GLY A 561 -7.74 13.23 6.62
C GLY A 561 -8.27 12.05 7.42
N GLN A 562 -7.41 11.07 7.77
CA GLN A 562 -7.79 9.98 8.68
C GLN A 562 -8.16 10.51 10.08
N ALA A 563 -7.41 11.50 10.60
CA ALA A 563 -7.73 12.12 11.89
C ALA A 563 -9.05 12.90 11.88
N TYR A 564 -9.31 13.70 10.84
CA TYR A 564 -10.59 14.39 10.70
C TYR A 564 -11.75 13.42 10.53
N ALA A 565 -11.55 12.32 9.80
CA ALA A 565 -12.56 11.27 9.67
C ALA A 565 -12.92 10.69 11.05
N GLN A 566 -11.92 10.36 11.88
CA GLN A 566 -12.18 9.88 13.25
C GLN A 566 -12.84 10.95 14.13
N ALA A 567 -12.46 12.22 14.00
CA ALA A 567 -13.11 13.31 14.75
C ALA A 567 -14.61 13.44 14.39
N VAL A 568 -14.94 13.43 13.10
CA VAL A 568 -16.34 13.45 12.63
C VAL A 568 -17.11 12.23 13.11
N LEU A 569 -16.50 11.04 13.13
CA LEU A 569 -17.13 9.84 13.69
C LEU A 569 -17.41 9.97 15.19
N HIS A 570 -16.49 10.53 15.97
CA HIS A 570 -16.74 10.79 17.39
C HIS A 570 -17.85 11.83 17.60
N GLU A 571 -17.88 12.93 16.85
CA GLU A 571 -18.97 13.89 16.93
C GLU A 571 -20.32 13.29 16.50
N ALA A 572 -20.32 12.40 15.50
CA ALA A 572 -21.50 11.63 15.12
C ALA A 572 -21.99 10.72 16.26
N ALA A 573 -21.05 10.09 16.97
CA ALA A 573 -21.34 9.22 18.10
C ALA A 573 -22.03 10.00 19.23
N PHE A 574 -21.46 11.16 19.58
CA PHE A 574 -22.05 12.10 20.53
C PHE A 574 -23.46 12.51 20.07
N ALA A 575 -23.59 12.97 18.82
CA ALA A 575 -24.84 13.53 18.32
C ALA A 575 -25.97 12.49 18.18
N ASN A 576 -25.65 11.20 18.07
CA ASN A 576 -26.65 10.13 18.00
C ASN A 576 -27.26 9.76 19.36
N ASP A 577 -26.52 9.93 20.46
CA ASP A 577 -27.03 9.75 21.81
C ASP A 577 -26.46 10.81 22.77
N PRO A 578 -26.85 12.09 22.59
CA PRO A 578 -26.24 13.21 23.31
C PRO A 578 -26.63 13.27 24.80
N THR A 579 -27.52 12.35 25.23
CA THR A 579 -27.98 12.21 26.61
C THR A 579 -27.46 10.94 27.29
N HIS A 580 -26.64 10.14 26.61
CA HIS A 580 -26.03 8.93 27.19
C HIS A 580 -24.96 9.26 28.23
N SER A 581 -24.75 8.41 29.22
CA SER A 581 -23.60 8.57 30.13
C SER A 581 -22.28 8.36 29.38
N GLY A 582 -21.31 9.26 29.54
CA GLY A 582 -19.99 9.13 28.92
C GLY A 582 -19.87 9.73 27.51
N TYR A 583 -20.86 10.53 27.07
CA TYR A 583 -20.76 11.31 25.85
C TYR A 583 -19.54 12.25 25.85
N ASP A 584 -19.07 12.66 27.04
CA ASP A 584 -17.88 13.50 27.26
C ASP A 584 -16.65 12.94 26.54
N GLN A 585 -16.52 11.60 26.48
CA GLN A 585 -15.36 10.95 25.84
C GLN A 585 -15.34 11.17 24.32
N HIS A 586 -16.50 11.17 23.66
CA HIS A 586 -16.56 11.37 22.22
C HIS A 586 -16.14 12.79 21.82
N LEU A 587 -16.67 13.80 22.51
CA LEU A 587 -16.24 15.19 22.25
C LEU A 587 -14.78 15.41 22.66
N TYR A 588 -14.32 14.78 23.74
CA TYR A 588 -12.91 14.80 24.12
C TYR A 588 -12.00 14.23 23.03
N ASP A 589 -12.36 13.08 22.45
CA ASP A 589 -11.59 12.43 21.40
C ASP A 589 -11.61 13.26 20.10
N ALA A 590 -12.77 13.81 19.72
CA ALA A 590 -12.90 14.71 18.57
C ALA A 590 -12.04 15.97 18.72
N ALA A 591 -12.12 16.64 19.88
CA ALA A 591 -11.28 17.80 20.20
C ALA A 591 -9.78 17.46 20.14
N THR A 592 -9.39 16.29 20.67
CA THR A 592 -8.00 15.84 20.67
C THR A 592 -7.46 15.69 19.25
N LEU A 593 -8.18 14.97 18.38
CA LEU A 593 -7.77 14.73 17.00
C LEU A 593 -7.67 16.03 16.21
N ARG A 594 -8.66 16.92 16.33
CA ARG A 594 -8.65 18.22 15.64
C ARG A 594 -7.52 19.11 16.10
N ALA A 595 -7.31 19.23 17.41
CA ALA A 595 -6.23 20.03 17.95
C ALA A 595 -4.85 19.51 17.52
N LEU A 596 -4.67 18.18 17.42
CA LEU A 596 -3.43 17.59 16.91
C LEU A 596 -3.20 17.88 15.42
N VAL A 597 -4.25 17.86 14.58
CA VAL A 597 -4.16 18.26 13.17
C VAL A 597 -3.78 19.72 13.04
N ASP A 598 -4.44 20.61 13.81
CA ASP A 598 -4.15 22.04 13.78
C ASP A 598 -2.72 22.34 14.22
N VAL A 599 -2.28 21.74 15.34
CA VAL A 599 -0.89 21.89 15.84
C VAL A 599 0.12 21.33 14.84
N GLY A 600 -0.11 20.13 14.30
CA GLY A 600 0.80 19.50 13.36
C GLY A 600 0.95 20.29 12.06
N THR A 601 -0.17 20.72 11.48
CA THR A 601 -0.18 21.53 10.26
C THR A 601 0.53 22.86 10.48
N HIS A 602 0.27 23.51 11.61
CA HIS A 602 0.91 24.77 11.95
C HIS A 602 2.42 24.63 12.16
N ASN A 603 2.85 23.63 12.93
CA ASN A 603 4.28 23.38 13.17
C ASN A 603 5.02 23.04 11.87
N ALA A 604 4.41 22.24 10.99
CA ALA A 604 5.00 21.92 9.69
C ALA A 604 5.10 23.16 8.78
N PHE A 605 4.07 24.00 8.76
CA PHE A 605 4.07 25.25 8.02
C PHE A 605 5.14 26.22 8.54
N GLN A 606 5.20 26.44 9.87
CA GLN A 606 6.25 27.24 10.49
C GLN A 606 7.64 26.70 10.17
N ALA A 607 7.86 25.38 10.30
CA ALA A 607 9.15 24.78 9.98
C ALA A 607 9.53 25.02 8.51
N ASN A 608 8.61 24.88 7.57
CA ASN A 608 8.83 25.18 6.16
C ASN A 608 9.22 26.66 5.95
N GLU A 609 8.48 27.59 6.55
CA GLU A 609 8.75 29.04 6.46
C GLU A 609 10.10 29.42 7.10
N ASP A 610 10.40 28.93 8.30
CA ASP A 610 11.69 29.13 8.99
C ASP A 610 12.86 28.57 8.19
N ASN A 611 12.59 27.49 7.44
CA ASN A 611 13.52 26.86 6.53
C ASN A 611 13.69 27.61 5.19
N GLY A 612 12.90 28.65 4.93
CA GLY A 612 12.93 29.42 3.68
C GLY A 612 12.26 28.71 2.50
N TYR A 613 11.41 27.71 2.76
CA TYR A 613 10.65 26.97 1.76
C TYR A 613 9.15 27.27 1.88
N HIS A 614 8.59 27.83 0.83
CA HIS A 614 7.15 28.09 0.76
C HIS A 614 6.46 26.93 0.03
N GLN A 615 5.68 26.09 0.74
CA GLN A 615 4.94 24.95 0.16
C GLN A 615 3.92 25.32 -0.93
N GLY A 616 3.65 26.62 -1.15
CA GLY A 616 2.69 27.11 -2.13
C GLY A 616 1.22 26.86 -1.77
N VAL A 617 0.96 26.29 -0.59
CA VAL A 617 -0.35 25.98 -0.03
C VAL A 617 -0.41 26.59 1.37
N SER A 618 -1.50 27.30 1.70
CA SER A 618 -1.67 27.87 3.05
C SER A 618 -2.08 26.81 4.07
N GLU A 619 -1.85 27.06 5.37
CA GLU A 619 -2.33 26.19 6.45
C GLU A 619 -3.82 25.86 6.31
N TYR A 620 -4.65 26.87 5.96
CA TYR A 620 -6.08 26.67 5.75
C TYR A 620 -6.38 25.71 4.60
N GLN A 621 -5.68 25.85 3.46
CA GLN A 621 -5.88 24.97 2.31
C GLN A 621 -5.44 23.54 2.59
N SER A 622 -4.35 23.35 3.34
CA SER A 622 -3.89 22.02 3.76
C SER A 622 -4.94 21.33 4.63
N LYS A 623 -5.43 22.02 5.67
CA LYS A 623 -6.50 21.50 6.55
C LYS A 623 -7.79 21.20 5.80
N LYS A 624 -8.20 22.11 4.90
CA LYS A 624 -9.39 21.93 4.08
C LYS A 624 -9.28 20.69 3.19
N SER A 625 -8.16 20.53 2.48
CA SER A 625 -7.93 19.38 1.60
C SER A 625 -7.92 18.06 2.38
N ALA A 626 -7.31 18.04 3.57
CA ALA A 626 -7.32 16.87 4.44
C ALA A 626 -8.75 16.54 4.93
N TYR A 627 -9.50 17.55 5.36
CA TYR A 627 -10.88 17.39 5.82
C TYR A 627 -11.79 16.79 4.74
N GLU A 628 -11.76 17.36 3.53
CA GLU A 628 -12.54 16.87 2.38
C GLU A 628 -12.15 15.42 2.01
N THR A 629 -10.85 15.10 2.05
CA THR A 629 -10.35 13.74 1.77
C THR A 629 -10.84 12.73 2.80
N GLY A 630 -10.77 13.08 4.09
CA GLY A 630 -11.28 12.25 5.19
C GLY A 630 -12.78 11.99 5.04
N LEU A 631 -13.56 13.02 4.74
CA LEU A 631 -15.00 12.92 4.54
C LEU A 631 -15.37 12.04 3.33
N GLN A 632 -14.63 12.16 2.22
CA GLN A 632 -14.80 11.31 1.05
C GLN A 632 -14.56 9.82 1.37
N GLY A 633 -13.53 9.52 2.18
CA GLY A 633 -13.26 8.16 2.65
C GLY A 633 -14.42 7.57 3.45
N LEU A 634 -14.95 8.33 4.40
CA LEU A 634 -16.08 7.89 5.24
C LEU A 634 -17.38 7.67 4.45
N THR A 635 -17.69 8.55 3.50
CA THR A 635 -18.93 8.44 2.71
C THR A 635 -18.95 7.21 1.81
N THR A 636 -17.78 6.79 1.31
CA THR A 636 -17.63 5.64 0.41
C THR A 636 -17.67 4.30 1.17
N ALA A 637 -16.98 4.20 2.31
CA ALA A 637 -16.90 2.96 3.09
C ALA A 637 -18.08 2.75 4.05
N GLY A 638 -18.76 3.83 4.45
CA GLY A 638 -19.62 3.85 5.64
C GLY A 638 -18.80 3.86 6.93
N GLY A 639 -19.32 4.46 7.99
CA GLY A 639 -18.60 4.60 9.26
C GLY A 639 -18.97 3.50 10.25
N PHE A 640 -18.00 2.97 11.00
CA PHE A 640 -18.26 2.14 12.18
C PHE A 640 -17.71 2.83 13.42
N ILE A 641 -18.56 2.93 14.46
CA ILE A 641 -18.21 3.58 15.71
C ILE A 641 -18.35 2.55 16.84
N PRO A 642 -17.31 2.30 17.63
CA PRO A 642 -17.41 1.50 18.85
C PRO A 642 -18.49 2.05 19.80
N GLY A 643 -19.44 1.21 20.21
CA GLY A 643 -20.55 1.59 21.10
C GLY A 643 -21.82 2.08 20.40
N VAL A 644 -21.72 2.67 19.21
CA VAL A 644 -22.87 3.21 18.44
C VAL A 644 -23.23 2.35 17.22
N GLY A 645 -22.28 1.59 16.66
CA GLY A 645 -22.49 0.71 15.51
C GLY A 645 -22.18 1.35 14.16
N ARG A 646 -22.73 0.79 13.07
CA ARG A 646 -22.51 1.33 11.71
C ARG A 646 -23.42 2.53 11.42
N ILE A 647 -22.85 3.62 10.93
CA ILE A 647 -23.56 4.78 10.40
C ILE A 647 -23.53 4.74 8.86
N ALA A 648 -24.67 5.03 8.24
CA ALA A 648 -24.79 5.09 6.79
C ALA A 648 -23.97 6.26 6.20
N GLY A 649 -23.28 6.01 5.09
CA GLY A 649 -22.44 7.00 4.39
C GLY A 649 -23.14 8.34 4.08
N PRO A 650 -24.40 8.37 3.58
CA PRO A 650 -25.11 9.62 3.33
C PRO A 650 -25.31 10.50 4.57
N THR A 651 -25.54 9.90 5.74
CA THR A 651 -25.67 10.64 7.01
C THR A 651 -24.34 11.25 7.42
N ILE A 652 -23.23 10.54 7.21
CA ILE A 652 -21.88 11.05 7.49
C ILE A 652 -21.53 12.19 6.54
N GLY A 653 -21.92 12.09 5.27
CA GLY A 653 -21.75 13.18 4.29
C GLY A 653 -22.42 14.47 4.76
N ILE A 654 -23.70 14.41 5.16
CA ILE A 654 -24.45 15.56 5.68
C ILE A 654 -23.77 16.12 6.94
N LEU A 655 -23.42 15.25 7.89
CA LEU A 655 -22.74 15.65 9.12
C LEU A 655 -21.40 16.37 8.83
N GLY A 656 -20.59 15.83 7.91
CA GLY A 656 -19.33 16.46 7.53
C GLY A 656 -19.51 17.86 6.97
N HIS A 657 -20.46 18.06 6.05
CA HIS A 657 -20.74 19.42 5.53
C HIS A 657 -21.20 20.37 6.65
N ASN A 658 -22.06 19.89 7.57
CA ASN A 658 -22.49 20.64 8.74
C ASN A 658 -21.32 21.09 9.66
N LEU A 659 -20.25 20.30 9.73
CA LEU A 659 -19.12 20.53 10.62
C LEU A 659 -17.95 21.28 9.97
N GLU A 660 -17.86 21.33 8.64
CA GLU A 660 -16.72 21.91 7.90
C GLU A 660 -16.29 23.28 8.45
N ASN A 661 -17.23 24.23 8.56
CA ASN A 661 -16.93 25.58 9.04
C ASN A 661 -16.50 25.62 10.52
N ALA A 662 -17.05 24.74 11.36
CA ALA A 662 -16.70 24.67 12.77
C ALA A 662 -15.32 24.05 12.99
N ILE A 663 -14.94 23.11 12.12
CA ILE A 663 -13.65 22.42 12.18
C ILE A 663 -12.53 23.25 11.54
N LEU A 664 -12.77 23.85 10.38
CA LEU A 664 -11.75 24.59 9.63
C LEU A 664 -11.62 26.05 10.06
N GLY A 665 -12.67 26.64 10.63
CA GLY A 665 -12.76 28.07 10.89
C GLY A 665 -12.98 28.90 9.61
N PRO A 666 -13.06 30.24 9.73
CA PRO A 666 -13.25 31.13 8.58
C PRO A 666 -12.02 31.12 7.66
N SER A 667 -12.25 31.29 6.36
CA SER A 667 -11.15 31.40 5.40
C SER A 667 -10.32 32.67 5.67
N PRO A 668 -8.97 32.59 5.67
CA PRO A 668 -8.12 33.73 5.94
C PRO A 668 -8.33 34.88 4.94
N THR A 669 -8.26 36.12 5.42
CA THR A 669 -8.38 37.32 4.56
C THR A 669 -7.05 37.75 3.93
N ALA A 670 -5.92 37.20 4.39
CA ALA A 670 -4.59 37.35 3.79
C ALA A 670 -3.81 36.02 3.83
N PRO A 671 -2.87 35.76 2.90
CA PRO A 671 -2.24 34.44 2.73
C PRO A 671 -1.28 34.00 3.86
N THR A 672 -0.86 34.92 4.73
CA THR A 672 0.32 34.74 5.61
C THR A 672 0.03 34.84 7.11
N GLU A 673 -1.20 35.14 7.53
CA GLU A 673 -1.56 35.16 8.96
C GLU A 673 -2.52 34.00 9.26
N ASN A 674 -2.04 32.98 9.97
CA ASN A 674 -2.93 31.97 10.53
C ASN A 674 -2.35 31.35 11.82
N PRO A 675 -2.27 32.12 12.93
CA PRO A 675 -1.99 31.51 14.21
C PRO A 675 -3.13 30.54 14.58
N ILE A 676 -2.80 29.41 15.22
CA ILE A 676 -3.80 28.49 15.77
C ILE A 676 -4.75 29.28 16.67
N GLN A 677 -6.03 29.30 16.33
CA GLN A 677 -7.03 30.07 17.07
C GLN A 677 -7.61 29.20 18.20
N PRO A 678 -7.67 29.70 19.45
CA PRO A 678 -8.41 29.04 20.51
C PRO A 678 -9.89 28.86 20.14
N MET A 679 -10.51 27.81 20.64
CA MET A 679 -11.93 27.55 20.42
C MET A 679 -12.77 28.43 21.35
N SER A 680 -13.66 29.25 20.78
CA SER A 680 -14.62 29.99 21.61
C SER A 680 -15.81 29.10 22.00
N LEU A 681 -16.44 29.37 23.16
CA LEU A 681 -17.68 28.70 23.55
C LEU A 681 -18.79 28.80 22.48
N GLY A 682 -18.92 29.93 21.80
CA GLY A 682 -19.91 30.08 20.73
C GLY A 682 -19.62 29.21 19.50
N MET A 683 -18.34 28.95 19.19
CA MET A 683 -17.95 28.00 18.14
C MET A 683 -18.27 26.56 18.55
N ALA A 684 -17.93 26.18 19.78
CA ALA A 684 -18.27 24.88 20.34
C ALA A 684 -19.79 24.64 20.38
N ASP A 685 -20.58 25.63 20.82
CA ASP A 685 -22.03 25.51 20.83
C ASP A 685 -22.59 25.30 19.42
N GLN A 686 -22.08 26.09 18.45
CA GLN A 686 -22.49 25.99 17.05
C GLN A 686 -22.15 24.63 16.45
N GLU A 687 -20.95 24.13 16.73
CA GLU A 687 -20.47 22.83 16.29
C GLU A 687 -21.34 21.69 16.79
N ILE A 688 -21.58 21.65 18.11
CA ILE A 688 -22.37 20.60 18.74
C ILE A 688 -23.81 20.61 18.19
N LEU A 689 -24.41 21.79 18.04
CA LEU A 689 -25.73 21.93 17.42
C LEU A 689 -25.72 21.52 15.93
N ASN A 690 -24.67 21.83 15.19
CA ASN A 690 -24.50 21.40 13.80
C ASN A 690 -24.37 19.89 13.69
N ALA A 691 -23.68 19.25 14.63
CA ALA A 691 -23.58 17.80 14.71
C ALA A 691 -24.96 17.17 14.93
N MET A 692 -25.72 17.71 15.90
CA MET A 692 -27.10 17.28 16.19
C MET A 692 -28.03 17.44 14.97
N LEU A 693 -28.02 18.61 14.32
CA LEU A 693 -28.80 18.82 13.09
C LEU A 693 -28.34 17.85 11.98
N GLY A 694 -27.03 17.64 11.83
CA GLY A 694 -26.46 16.75 10.81
C GLY A 694 -26.94 15.31 10.95
N THR A 695 -27.08 14.82 12.19
CA THR A 695 -27.65 13.50 12.50
C THR A 695 -29.19 13.45 12.51
N GLY A 696 -29.86 14.57 12.24
CA GLY A 696 -31.32 14.66 12.12
C GLY A 696 -32.07 15.00 13.42
N HIS A 697 -31.36 15.39 14.48
CA HIS A 697 -32.00 15.87 15.71
C HIS A 697 -32.59 17.25 15.52
N THR A 698 -33.71 17.50 16.20
CA THR A 698 -34.34 18.82 16.21
C THR A 698 -33.71 19.70 17.30
N VAL A 699 -33.30 20.91 16.91
CA VAL A 699 -32.81 21.93 17.86
C VAL A 699 -33.96 22.87 18.23
N ALA A 700 -34.29 22.93 19.52
CA ALA A 700 -35.36 23.79 20.02
C ALA A 700 -34.81 25.15 20.52
N GLY A 701 -35.68 26.15 20.63
CA GLY A 701 -35.35 27.42 21.28
C GLY A 701 -34.63 28.45 20.38
N LEU A 702 -34.36 28.13 19.11
CA LEU A 702 -33.74 29.05 18.16
C LEU A 702 -34.77 30.00 17.50
N PRO A 703 -34.45 31.30 17.36
CA PRO A 703 -35.25 32.25 16.59
C PRO A 703 -35.29 31.91 15.09
N PRO A 704 -36.33 32.37 14.36
CA PRO A 704 -36.36 32.26 12.90
C PRO A 704 -35.10 32.87 12.25
N GLY A 705 -34.51 32.17 11.28
CA GLY A 705 -33.32 32.62 10.55
C GLY A 705 -31.98 32.14 11.12
N PHE A 706 -31.96 31.52 12.31
CA PHE A 706 -30.75 30.93 12.90
C PHE A 706 -30.43 29.53 12.38
N ILE A 707 -31.35 28.90 11.64
CA ILE A 707 -31.12 27.65 10.93
C ILE A 707 -31.20 27.92 9.42
N ILE A 708 -30.13 27.58 8.71
CA ILE A 708 -30.01 27.66 7.25
C ILE A 708 -30.20 26.27 6.67
N TYR A 709 -31.04 26.18 5.64
CA TYR A 709 -31.28 24.97 4.86
C TYR A 709 -30.83 25.18 3.44
N ASP A 710 -30.00 24.27 2.94
CA ASP A 710 -29.53 24.25 1.55
C ASP A 710 -29.31 22.80 1.08
N HIS A 711 -28.72 22.62 -0.10
CA HIS A 711 -28.50 21.29 -0.69
C HIS A 711 -27.58 20.40 0.15
N ASP A 712 -26.56 21.00 0.78
CA ASP A 712 -25.54 20.27 1.52
C ASP A 712 -25.95 20.08 2.99
N HIS A 713 -26.89 20.91 3.47
CA HIS A 713 -27.44 20.91 4.83
C HIS A 713 -28.96 20.64 4.82
N PRO A 714 -29.44 19.46 4.36
CA PRO A 714 -30.87 19.16 4.24
C PRO A 714 -31.60 19.10 5.59
N ASN A 715 -30.88 18.77 6.67
CA ASN A 715 -31.39 18.80 8.05
C ASN A 715 -31.21 20.17 8.73
N GLY A 716 -30.58 21.11 8.03
CA GLY A 716 -30.23 22.43 8.50
C GLY A 716 -28.85 22.50 9.15
N ARG A 717 -28.28 23.71 9.17
CA ARG A 717 -27.13 24.08 9.99
C ARG A 717 -27.39 25.40 10.70
N ILE A 718 -26.70 25.64 11.79
CA ILE A 718 -26.69 26.93 12.47
C ILE A 718 -26.03 27.98 11.58
N ALA A 719 -26.69 29.12 11.42
CA ALA A 719 -26.16 30.28 10.73
C ALA A 719 -24.95 30.83 11.49
N THR A 720 -23.85 31.11 10.80
CA THR A 720 -22.68 31.76 11.39
C THR A 720 -23.01 33.18 11.85
N LEU A 721 -22.23 33.72 12.78
CA LEU A 721 -22.37 35.12 13.20
C LEU A 721 -22.25 36.09 12.00
N GLU A 722 -21.34 35.82 11.08
CA GLU A 722 -21.10 36.62 9.87
C GLU A 722 -22.33 36.67 8.95
N GLU A 723 -23.07 35.56 8.82
CA GLU A 723 -24.32 35.49 8.06
C GLU A 723 -25.48 36.26 8.72
N LEU A 724 -25.43 36.44 10.04
CA LEU A 724 -26.46 37.12 10.83
C LEU A 724 -26.15 38.60 11.11
N GLN A 725 -24.89 39.02 11.00
CA GLN A 725 -24.48 40.42 11.19
C GLN A 725 -25.23 41.41 10.27
N PRO A 726 -25.45 41.12 8.97
CA PRO A 726 -26.25 41.99 8.09
C PRO A 726 -27.71 42.17 8.56
N GLN A 727 -28.20 41.26 9.40
CA GLN A 727 -29.54 41.30 9.99
C GLN A 727 -29.57 42.07 11.33
N GLY A 728 -28.44 42.65 11.74
CA GLY A 728 -28.30 43.42 12.98
C GLY A 728 -28.00 42.58 14.22
N VAL A 729 -27.66 41.29 14.06
CA VAL A 729 -27.30 40.42 15.18
C VAL A 729 -25.86 40.70 15.61
N THR A 730 -25.69 41.06 16.87
CA THR A 730 -24.37 41.25 17.50
C THR A 730 -23.83 39.94 18.05
N ALA A 731 -22.50 39.83 18.25
CA ALA A 731 -21.87 38.66 18.88
C ALA A 731 -22.48 38.32 20.25
N GLY A 732 -22.80 39.34 21.06
CA GLY A 732 -23.44 39.14 22.36
C GLY A 732 -24.87 38.58 22.24
N GLN A 733 -25.64 39.04 21.26
CA GLN A 733 -26.99 38.49 20.99
C GLN A 733 -26.92 37.06 20.46
N TYR A 734 -25.97 36.78 19.57
CA TYR A 734 -25.74 35.43 19.03
C TYR A 734 -25.45 34.43 20.15
N ASN A 735 -24.48 34.71 21.02
CA ASN A 735 -24.14 33.84 22.14
C ASN A 735 -25.28 33.69 23.16
N SER A 736 -26.11 34.74 23.35
CA SER A 736 -27.29 34.67 24.23
C SER A 736 -28.42 33.78 23.70
N VAL A 737 -28.34 33.34 22.44
CA VAL A 737 -29.32 32.49 21.77
C VAL A 737 -28.82 31.05 21.64
N ILE A 738 -27.60 30.88 21.12
CA ILE A 738 -27.05 29.56 20.78
C ILE A 738 -26.81 28.70 22.03
N GLY A 739 -26.13 29.22 23.06
CA GLY A 739 -25.83 28.45 24.29
C GLY A 739 -27.07 27.93 25.04
N PRO A 740 -28.13 28.75 25.22
CA PRO A 740 -29.40 28.26 25.76
C PRO A 740 -30.10 27.22 24.87
N ALA A 741 -30.03 27.34 23.55
CA ALA A 741 -30.59 26.37 22.62
C ALA A 741 -29.88 25.00 22.72
N LEU A 742 -28.55 25.01 22.85
CA LEU A 742 -27.78 23.80 23.15
C LEU A 742 -28.21 23.20 24.49
N SER A 743 -28.26 24.01 25.54
CA SER A 743 -28.64 23.55 26.88
C SER A 743 -30.02 22.88 26.89
N GLN A 744 -31.01 23.45 26.18
CA GLN A 744 -32.35 22.86 26.03
C GLN A 744 -32.36 21.57 25.22
N SER A 745 -31.53 21.49 24.18
CA SER A 745 -31.46 20.31 23.29
C SER A 745 -30.82 19.10 23.98
N LEU A 746 -30.13 19.31 25.11
CA LEU A 746 -29.47 18.29 25.92
C LEU A 746 -30.25 17.90 27.17
N GLU A 747 -31.48 18.38 27.37
CA GLU A 747 -32.30 18.02 28.53
C GLU A 747 -33.02 16.67 28.36
N PRO A 748 -33.07 15.83 29.42
CA PRO A 748 -32.51 16.03 30.76
C PRO A 748 -31.02 15.67 30.84
N ARG A 749 -30.21 16.54 31.45
CA ARG A 749 -28.78 16.26 31.71
C ARG A 749 -28.61 15.17 32.78
N LEU A 750 -27.74 14.21 32.51
CA LEU A 750 -27.38 13.18 33.49
C LEU A 750 -26.55 13.77 34.64
N PRO A 751 -26.81 13.41 35.91
CA PRO A 751 -26.11 13.97 37.08
C PRO A 751 -24.63 13.62 37.20
N SER A 752 -24.14 12.66 36.40
CA SER A 752 -22.77 12.12 36.48
C SER A 752 -21.72 12.90 35.69
N GLU A 753 -22.15 13.81 34.82
CA GLU A 753 -21.26 14.56 33.91
C GLU A 753 -20.62 15.75 34.62
N ARG A 754 -19.32 15.97 34.41
CA ARG A 754 -18.53 16.96 35.17
C ARG A 754 -18.56 18.36 34.59
N LEU A 755 -18.70 18.49 33.28
CA LEU A 755 -18.74 19.74 32.53
C LEU A 755 -19.92 19.71 31.55
N SER A 756 -20.32 20.87 31.04
CA SER A 756 -21.20 20.88 29.87
C SER A 756 -20.39 20.52 28.61
N PRO A 757 -21.02 19.87 27.61
CA PRO A 757 -20.34 19.38 26.40
C PRO A 757 -19.44 20.42 25.71
N ASP A 758 -19.94 21.65 25.59
CA ASP A 758 -19.26 22.81 25.01
C ASP A 758 -18.00 23.20 25.79
N VAL A 759 -18.07 23.23 27.13
CA VAL A 759 -16.93 23.54 27.99
C VAL A 759 -15.88 22.45 27.93
N GLY A 760 -16.31 21.17 27.89
CA GLY A 760 -15.40 20.03 27.74
C GLY A 760 -14.63 20.07 26.41
N LEU A 761 -15.35 20.31 25.31
CA LEU A 761 -14.77 20.45 23.97
C LEU A 761 -13.76 21.59 23.90
N VAL A 762 -14.14 22.80 24.34
CA VAL A 762 -13.25 23.98 24.38
C VAL A 762 -12.02 23.70 25.23
N SER A 763 -12.21 23.25 26.47
CA SER A 763 -11.11 23.03 27.40
C SER A 763 -10.09 22.06 26.82
N ARG A 764 -10.56 20.95 26.23
CA ARG A 764 -9.63 19.95 25.67
C ARG A 764 -8.89 20.46 24.45
N TYR A 765 -9.59 21.12 23.53
CA TYR A 765 -8.96 21.70 22.35
C TYR A 765 -7.90 22.74 22.75
N ASP A 766 -8.27 23.69 23.62
CA ASP A 766 -7.43 24.78 24.09
C ASP A 766 -6.22 24.30 24.91
N ASP A 767 -6.39 23.25 25.73
CA ASP A 767 -5.28 22.64 26.49
C ASP A 767 -4.18 22.11 25.54
N ILE A 768 -4.57 21.56 24.39
CA ILE A 768 -3.62 21.01 23.41
C ILE A 768 -2.96 22.13 22.59
N VAL A 769 -3.76 23.03 22.01
CA VAL A 769 -3.23 24.10 21.14
C VAL A 769 -2.46 25.17 21.92
N GLY A 770 -2.76 25.34 23.21
CA GLY A 770 -2.05 26.25 24.11
C GLY A 770 -0.60 25.83 24.42
N VAL A 771 -0.20 24.61 24.04
CA VAL A 771 1.17 24.09 24.17
C VAL A 771 1.63 23.56 22.80
N PRO A 772 1.78 24.40 21.76
CA PRO A 772 1.83 23.93 20.38
C PRO A 772 3.13 23.17 20.03
N HIS A 773 4.23 23.45 20.72
CA HIS A 773 5.52 22.83 20.40
C HIS A 773 5.73 21.50 21.14
N PRO A 774 6.16 20.42 20.44
CA PRO A 774 6.44 19.11 21.03
C PRO A 774 7.49 19.13 22.16
N ASP A 775 8.35 20.14 22.21
CA ASP A 775 9.37 20.28 23.26
C ASP A 775 8.84 20.92 24.55
N GLN A 776 7.66 21.56 24.50
CA GLN A 776 7.02 22.17 25.67
C GLN A 776 6.25 21.09 26.45
N GLY A 777 6.86 20.52 27.48
CA GLY A 777 6.22 19.51 28.34
C GLY A 777 7.10 18.34 28.75
N ARG A 778 8.32 18.23 28.21
CA ARG A 778 9.34 17.27 28.68
C ARG A 778 9.86 17.73 30.06
N LYS A 779 9.17 17.32 31.14
CA LYS A 779 9.69 17.40 32.52
C LYS A 779 10.20 16.06 33.00
#